data_AF-A0A4R4RZJ3-F1
#
_entry.id   AF-A0A4R4RZJ3-F1
#
_cell.length_a   1.000
_cell.length_b   1.000
_cell.length_c   1.000
_cell.angle_alpha   90.00
_cell.angle_beta   90.00
_cell.angle_gamma   90.00
#
_symmetry.space_group_name_H-M   'P 1'
#
loop_
_entity.id
_entity.type
_entity.pdbx_description
1 polymer ?
#
loop_
_entity_poly.entity_id
_entity_poly.type
_entity_poly.pdbx_seq_one_letter_code
_entity_poly.pdbx_strand_id
1 'polypeptide(L)'
;MTTVDLSGSWSIREALGDTWQWYVDQPVTARNNVSAAAGVVARAPGWLPARVPGAVIADLHRAGELPSPYVGRSSRSAEWVSTRSWVYRRSFSAPRPGAGERAVLCLDGVDPGGTVFVDGVRVGSVGGLYRPARLDVTALVAGGGEHRLAVVVDPAPESQPQVGRTDLVRVHAPRMGYGWDFCPRLVHQGIWRGVRLEIGTTLVEALSVRPRVSEDLASATVHVSGRVHLSSGATASAAASAEVRLGGAVVAAGPVDVGDDGVLLGAVVVPEPALWWPNGLGEQPLYEVVVHVGEVSHRVVTGFRRAAFTRNAGGPAGALPYTAVVNGQPVELTGWNWAPADALYGEIAAAKVEHLVGLARRSGARLLRVWGGGLVETPAFYAACDRAGLFVWQEFSQSSSGMQSAPTDDPAFVAHLRAEANAVVPPRTHHPSLLMWGGGNELEDDAGPLTEQRSPALAALRDEVARLDPGRHWVATSPTGPRFHFRPDDDERHDVHGPWEHQGLTAHYTLYDGGTALAHTEFGVEGMANRRLWTALVPPADRWPVGRENPLYRHLGDWWNNAALVQECFGGRLTTPGEFRRASQFLQASGLAYAVEADRRRWPRTSVVLPWQLAESYPNAWCTAVVDHAGEPKPAFHAVSRAFAPERVTGRLDRLAFDGGPVGVEAWLWSSPGRAAGGTVTARLLDAHGVVLAEERWPQADAVATPRAAGRLTVAAAPKAAVVLAELTWTDADGTLIDREVVPLSTAADLTPMLGLEPATIRFHVEHPGDSGPRWTVEVAHTAGPAVVGLQLSDDRPPESTGWAVVDNDPRPLLPGERRRFTVEWRHDTGPRRLLLESWNTEPVLLEDV
;
A
#
# COMPACT_ATOMS: atom_id res chain seq x y z
N MET A 1 10.42 -25.76 -24.43
CA MET A 1 9.59 -25.94 -23.22
C MET A 1 8.16 -25.54 -23.55
N THR A 2 7.21 -26.41 -23.24
CA THR A 2 5.77 -26.16 -23.37
C THR A 2 5.22 -25.80 -22.00
N THR A 3 4.39 -24.75 -21.90
CA THR A 3 3.70 -24.38 -20.66
C THR A 3 2.20 -24.45 -20.89
N VAL A 4 1.48 -25.17 -20.03
CA VAL A 4 0.01 -25.18 -19.99
C VAL A 4 -0.43 -24.39 -18.77
N ASP A 5 -1.11 -23.27 -19.00
CA ASP A 5 -1.70 -22.48 -17.91
C ASP A 5 -2.92 -23.21 -17.32
N LEU A 6 -2.85 -23.49 -16.02
CA LEU A 6 -3.90 -24.14 -15.23
C LEU A 6 -4.56 -23.15 -14.25
N SER A 7 -4.45 -21.86 -14.52
CA SER A 7 -5.25 -20.80 -13.90
C SER A 7 -6.64 -20.70 -14.54
N GLY A 8 -7.50 -19.82 -14.01
CA GLY A 8 -8.85 -19.57 -14.52
C GLY A 8 -9.92 -20.36 -13.77
N SER A 9 -10.77 -21.07 -14.52
CA SER A 9 -11.97 -21.72 -13.97
C SER A 9 -11.65 -23.05 -13.29
N TRP A 10 -12.13 -23.19 -12.06
CA TRP A 10 -12.03 -24.39 -11.24
C TRP A 10 -13.39 -24.70 -10.63
N SER A 11 -13.48 -25.79 -9.86
CA SER A 11 -14.59 -26.04 -8.97
C SER A 11 -14.09 -26.28 -7.55
N ILE A 12 -14.87 -25.90 -6.55
CA ILE A 12 -14.58 -26.14 -5.14
C ILE A 12 -15.66 -26.96 -4.47
N ARG A 13 -15.26 -27.63 -3.38
CA ARG A 13 -16.19 -28.33 -2.48
C ARG A 13 -15.66 -28.31 -1.05
N GLU A 14 -16.57 -28.08 -0.10
CA GLU A 14 -16.28 -28.18 1.33
C GLU A 14 -15.96 -29.63 1.70
N ALA A 15 -14.96 -29.82 2.58
CA ALA A 15 -14.68 -31.07 3.25
C ALA A 15 -14.61 -30.90 4.77
N LEU A 16 -15.38 -31.74 5.47
CA LEU A 16 -15.34 -31.92 6.92
C LEU A 16 -14.44 -33.09 7.28
N GLY A 17 -13.39 -32.85 8.06
CA GLY A 17 -12.40 -33.88 8.40
C GLY A 17 -11.87 -34.56 7.14
N ASP A 18 -11.85 -35.89 7.13
CA ASP A 18 -11.31 -36.69 6.01
C ASP A 18 -12.27 -36.91 4.83
N THR A 19 -13.42 -36.22 4.79
CA THR A 19 -14.37 -36.34 3.66
C THR A 19 -13.79 -35.86 2.33
N TRP A 20 -12.69 -35.10 2.34
CA TRP A 20 -11.94 -34.72 1.13
C TRP A 20 -11.52 -35.94 0.30
N GLN A 21 -11.28 -37.10 0.94
CA GLN A 21 -10.92 -38.35 0.25
C GLN A 21 -11.97 -38.78 -0.78
N TRP A 22 -13.24 -38.41 -0.56
CA TRP A 22 -14.36 -38.73 -1.45
C TRP A 22 -14.32 -37.90 -2.73
N TYR A 23 -13.72 -36.71 -2.67
CA TYR A 23 -13.62 -35.75 -3.78
C TYR A 23 -12.29 -35.85 -4.53
N VAL A 24 -11.39 -36.66 -3.94
CA VAL A 24 -10.12 -37.21 -4.38
C VAL A 24 -10.08 -38.09 -5.63
N ASP A 25 -11.20 -38.74 -5.93
CA ASP A 25 -11.24 -39.97 -6.73
C ASP A 25 -10.36 -41.12 -6.19
N GLN A 26 -10.15 -41.12 -4.87
CA GLN A 26 -9.58 -42.26 -4.15
C GLN A 26 -10.69 -43.24 -3.73
N PRO A 27 -10.50 -44.56 -3.85
CA PRO A 27 -11.43 -45.53 -3.28
C PRO A 27 -11.37 -45.45 -1.75
N VAL A 28 -12.51 -45.14 -1.13
CA VAL A 28 -12.60 -45.05 0.34
C VAL A 28 -12.52 -46.44 0.94
N THR A 29 -11.41 -46.75 1.58
CA THR A 29 -11.24 -47.98 2.38
C THR A 29 -11.93 -47.81 3.73
N ALA A 30 -13.27 -47.81 3.74
CA ALA A 30 -14.03 -47.87 4.98
C ALA A 30 -14.07 -49.31 5.51
N ARG A 31 -13.94 -49.48 6.84
CA ARG A 31 -14.04 -50.79 7.52
C ARG A 31 -15.49 -51.32 7.62
N ASN A 32 -16.45 -50.53 7.14
CA ASN A 32 -17.89 -50.70 7.23
C ASN A 32 -18.51 -50.36 5.85
N ASN A 33 -19.81 -50.56 5.70
CA ASN A 33 -20.64 -50.36 4.50
C ASN A 33 -20.64 -48.92 3.90
N VAL A 34 -19.76 -48.04 4.37
CA VAL A 34 -19.55 -46.67 3.90
C VAL A 34 -18.81 -46.62 2.55
N SER A 35 -18.08 -47.67 2.15
CA SER A 35 -17.37 -47.69 0.85
C SER A 35 -18.31 -47.58 -0.36
N ALA A 36 -19.47 -48.24 -0.31
CA ALA A 36 -20.51 -48.14 -1.34
C ALA A 36 -21.19 -46.77 -1.34
N ALA A 37 -21.42 -46.17 -0.17
CA ALA A 37 -21.97 -44.81 -0.05
C ALA A 37 -20.98 -43.73 -0.53
N ALA A 38 -19.68 -43.89 -0.25
CA ALA A 38 -18.65 -42.96 -0.68
C ALA A 38 -18.50 -42.89 -2.20
N GLY A 39 -18.63 -44.01 -2.92
CA GLY A 39 -18.63 -44.03 -4.38
C GLY A 39 -19.81 -43.26 -5.00
N VAL A 40 -20.96 -43.21 -4.30
CA VAL A 40 -22.14 -42.41 -4.70
C VAL A 40 -21.93 -40.93 -4.35
N VAL A 41 -21.36 -40.62 -3.18
CA VAL A 41 -21.10 -39.23 -2.72
C VAL A 41 -19.99 -38.53 -3.52
N ALA A 42 -18.95 -39.25 -3.94
CA ALA A 42 -17.92 -38.76 -4.87
C ALA A 42 -18.52 -38.21 -6.18
N ARG A 43 -19.66 -38.77 -6.59
CA ARG A 43 -20.44 -38.40 -7.78
C ARG A 43 -21.65 -37.50 -7.48
N ALA A 44 -21.89 -37.19 -6.21
CA ALA A 44 -23.04 -36.39 -5.81
C ALA A 44 -22.87 -34.92 -6.27
N PRO A 45 -23.96 -34.25 -6.67
CA PRO A 45 -23.98 -32.82 -6.96
C PRO A 45 -23.48 -32.00 -5.74
N GLY A 46 -23.01 -30.77 -5.97
CA GLY A 46 -22.48 -29.88 -4.91
C GLY A 46 -21.07 -29.33 -5.13
N TRP A 47 -20.56 -29.38 -6.36
CA TRP A 47 -19.36 -28.62 -6.74
C TRP A 47 -19.76 -27.19 -7.11
N LEU A 48 -19.12 -26.21 -6.48
CA LEU A 48 -19.36 -24.80 -6.75
C LEU A 48 -18.32 -24.26 -7.74
N PRO A 49 -18.66 -23.29 -8.61
CA PRO A 49 -17.67 -22.62 -9.45
C PRO A 49 -16.62 -21.91 -8.60
N ALA A 50 -15.36 -21.97 -9.03
CA ALA A 50 -14.24 -21.31 -8.37
C ALA A 50 -13.26 -20.68 -9.36
N ARG A 51 -12.42 -19.78 -8.87
CA ARG A 51 -11.34 -19.15 -9.64
C ARG A 51 -9.98 -19.37 -9.00
N VAL A 52 -8.95 -19.50 -9.85
CA VAL A 52 -7.55 -19.58 -9.46
C VAL A 52 -6.74 -18.62 -10.34
N PRO A 53 -5.96 -17.68 -9.80
CA PRO A 53 -5.91 -17.29 -8.39
C PRO A 53 -7.28 -16.88 -7.82
N GLY A 54 -7.50 -17.12 -6.53
CA GLY A 54 -8.74 -16.73 -5.86
C GLY A 54 -8.77 -17.08 -4.37
N ALA A 55 -9.88 -16.73 -3.74
CA ALA A 55 -10.15 -17.03 -2.33
C ALA A 55 -11.47 -17.80 -2.16
N VAL A 56 -11.49 -18.78 -1.25
CA VAL A 56 -12.69 -19.59 -0.95
C VAL A 56 -13.88 -18.72 -0.57
N ILE A 57 -13.69 -17.71 0.29
CA ILE A 57 -14.77 -16.80 0.70
C ILE A 57 -15.38 -16.10 -0.51
N ALA A 58 -14.56 -15.67 -1.47
CA ALA A 58 -15.02 -15.01 -2.68
C ALA A 58 -15.72 -15.99 -3.64
N ASP A 59 -15.24 -17.24 -3.73
CA ASP A 59 -15.89 -18.31 -4.49
C ASP A 59 -17.29 -18.63 -3.93
N LEU A 60 -17.42 -18.75 -2.61
CA LEU A 60 -18.71 -18.96 -1.93
C LEU A 60 -19.67 -17.78 -2.13
N HIS A 61 -19.15 -16.55 -2.06
CA HIS A 61 -19.95 -15.37 -2.36
C HIS A 61 -20.47 -15.37 -3.81
N ARG A 62 -19.59 -15.64 -4.79
CA ARG A 62 -19.98 -15.76 -6.21
C ARG A 62 -21.00 -16.86 -6.45
N ALA A 63 -20.95 -17.94 -5.69
CA ALA A 63 -21.91 -19.04 -5.75
C ALA A 63 -23.25 -18.74 -5.04
N GLY A 64 -23.36 -17.63 -4.30
CA GLY A 64 -24.56 -17.27 -3.54
C GLY A 64 -24.67 -17.96 -2.17
N GLU A 65 -23.63 -18.66 -1.72
CA GLU A 65 -23.60 -19.35 -0.42
C GLU A 65 -23.27 -18.39 0.74
N LEU A 66 -22.64 -17.25 0.43
CA LEU A 66 -22.36 -16.18 1.38
C LEU A 66 -22.84 -14.82 0.86
N PRO A 67 -23.39 -13.94 1.72
CA PRO A 67 -23.50 -12.52 1.39
C PRO A 67 -22.10 -11.93 1.16
N SER A 68 -22.04 -10.76 0.52
CA SER A 68 -20.76 -10.05 0.38
C SER A 68 -20.16 -9.80 1.77
N PRO A 69 -18.92 -10.23 2.06
CA PRO A 69 -18.32 -10.07 3.38
C PRO A 69 -18.06 -8.60 3.73
N TYR A 70 -18.11 -7.70 2.75
CA TYR A 70 -17.77 -6.29 2.88
C TYR A 70 -18.95 -5.38 3.25
N VAL A 71 -20.19 -5.88 3.25
CA VAL A 71 -21.38 -5.05 3.49
C VAL A 71 -21.88 -5.22 4.94
N GLY A 72 -22.10 -4.10 5.63
CA GLY A 72 -22.61 -4.08 7.00
C GLY A 72 -21.74 -4.90 7.95
N ARG A 73 -22.30 -5.97 8.52
CA ARG A 73 -21.59 -6.90 9.43
C ARG A 73 -21.46 -8.32 8.87
N SER A 74 -21.57 -8.45 7.55
CA SER A 74 -21.70 -9.74 6.86
C SER A 74 -20.41 -10.56 6.85
N SER A 75 -19.26 -9.96 7.13
CA SER A 75 -17.99 -10.69 7.32
C SER A 75 -18.11 -11.83 8.35
N ARG A 76 -18.93 -11.65 9.38
CA ARG A 76 -19.22 -12.68 10.42
C ARG A 76 -19.79 -13.97 9.84
N SER A 77 -20.55 -13.88 8.75
CA SER A 77 -21.12 -15.05 8.07
C SER A 77 -20.05 -15.92 7.40
N ALA A 78 -18.85 -15.39 7.17
CA ALA A 78 -17.73 -16.11 6.56
C ALA A 78 -16.76 -16.73 7.57
N GLU A 79 -16.90 -16.47 8.88
CA GLU A 79 -15.91 -16.91 9.89
C GLU A 79 -15.74 -18.43 9.99
N TRP A 80 -16.77 -19.21 9.68
CA TRP A 80 -16.70 -20.68 9.70
C TRP A 80 -15.80 -21.26 8.60
N VAL A 81 -15.62 -20.53 7.50
CA VAL A 81 -14.92 -21.01 6.29
C VAL A 81 -13.48 -21.40 6.62
N SER A 82 -12.83 -20.64 7.51
CA SER A 82 -11.44 -20.85 7.95
C SER A 82 -11.20 -22.15 8.70
N THR A 83 -12.27 -22.83 9.14
CA THR A 83 -12.20 -24.06 9.96
C THR A 83 -12.39 -25.33 9.14
N ARG A 84 -12.39 -25.22 7.81
CA ARG A 84 -12.75 -26.29 6.87
C ARG A 84 -11.63 -26.55 5.89
N SER A 85 -11.51 -27.80 5.45
CA SER A 85 -10.72 -28.13 4.28
C SER A 85 -11.52 -27.87 3.02
N TRP A 86 -10.85 -27.47 1.94
CA TRP A 86 -11.50 -27.17 0.66
C TRP A 86 -10.83 -27.93 -0.47
N VAL A 87 -11.62 -28.66 -1.26
CA VAL A 87 -11.09 -29.39 -2.42
C VAL A 87 -11.32 -28.54 -3.66
N TYR A 88 -10.25 -27.98 -4.22
CA TYR A 88 -10.24 -27.42 -5.57
C TYR A 88 -10.05 -28.53 -6.59
N ARG A 89 -10.77 -28.48 -7.71
CA ARG A 89 -10.67 -29.47 -8.80
C ARG A 89 -10.84 -28.85 -10.17
N ARG A 90 -10.10 -29.34 -11.16
CA ARG A 90 -10.31 -29.07 -12.58
C ARG A 90 -9.85 -30.21 -13.46
N SER A 91 -10.40 -30.29 -14.67
CA SER A 91 -9.83 -31.08 -15.75
C SER A 91 -8.82 -30.24 -16.54
N PHE A 92 -7.85 -30.91 -17.16
CA PHE A 92 -6.89 -30.29 -18.07
C PHE A 92 -6.37 -31.30 -19.09
N SER A 93 -5.99 -30.80 -20.26
CA SER A 93 -5.35 -31.59 -21.30
C SER A 93 -3.83 -31.48 -21.18
N ALA A 94 -3.13 -32.60 -21.06
CA ALA A 94 -1.67 -32.65 -21.04
C ALA A 94 -1.14 -33.09 -22.43
N PRO A 95 -0.25 -32.31 -23.06
CA PRO A 95 0.54 -32.82 -24.17
C PRO A 95 1.36 -34.03 -23.73
N ARG A 96 1.49 -35.02 -24.62
CA ARG A 96 2.35 -36.18 -24.37
C ARG A 96 3.82 -35.72 -24.28
N PRO A 97 4.52 -35.94 -23.16
CA PRO A 97 5.95 -35.63 -23.07
C PRO A 97 6.75 -36.44 -24.10
N GLY A 98 7.67 -35.76 -24.78
CA GLY A 98 8.62 -36.38 -25.70
C GLY A 98 9.69 -37.21 -24.98
N ALA A 99 10.51 -37.92 -25.77
CA ALA A 99 11.62 -38.70 -25.21
C ALA A 99 12.60 -37.78 -24.45
N GLY A 100 12.83 -38.07 -23.16
CA GLY A 100 13.71 -37.29 -22.29
C GLY A 100 13.10 -36.02 -21.70
N GLU A 101 11.87 -35.65 -22.07
CA GLU A 101 11.17 -34.53 -21.44
C GLU A 101 10.60 -34.92 -20.07
N ARG A 102 10.57 -33.97 -19.15
CA ARG A 102 9.82 -34.07 -17.89
C ARG A 102 8.61 -33.17 -17.93
N ALA A 103 7.56 -33.56 -17.21
CA ALA A 103 6.38 -32.77 -16.95
C ALA A 103 6.31 -32.42 -15.46
N VAL A 104 6.35 -31.13 -15.14
CA VAL A 104 6.38 -30.61 -13.77
C VAL A 104 5.16 -29.72 -13.53
N LEU A 105 4.36 -30.08 -12.54
CA LEU A 105 3.25 -29.27 -12.05
C LEU A 105 3.77 -28.22 -11.07
N CYS A 106 3.54 -26.95 -11.38
CA CYS A 106 3.98 -25.79 -10.61
C CYS A 106 2.78 -25.12 -9.94
N LEU A 107 2.82 -24.98 -8.61
CA LEU A 107 1.88 -24.20 -7.82
C LEU A 107 2.65 -23.06 -7.16
N ASP A 108 2.34 -21.81 -7.50
CA ASP A 108 3.14 -20.65 -7.05
C ASP A 108 2.76 -20.16 -5.63
N GLY A 109 1.63 -20.62 -5.10
CA GLY A 109 1.14 -20.24 -3.77
C GLY A 109 -0.24 -20.80 -3.45
N VAL A 110 -0.34 -21.46 -2.30
CA VAL A 110 -1.58 -21.95 -1.69
C VAL A 110 -1.54 -21.58 -0.22
N ASP A 111 -2.58 -20.93 0.28
CA ASP A 111 -2.67 -20.52 1.68
C ASP A 111 -3.81 -21.27 2.39
N PRO A 112 -3.52 -21.92 3.53
CA PRO A 112 -2.22 -22.02 4.23
C PRO A 112 -1.25 -23.06 3.67
N GLY A 113 -1.71 -23.85 2.70
CA GLY A 113 -1.00 -25.00 2.16
C GLY A 113 -2.01 -26.05 1.71
N GLY A 114 -1.51 -27.19 1.27
CA GLY A 114 -2.39 -28.29 0.88
C GLY A 114 -1.69 -29.47 0.25
N THR A 115 -2.51 -30.46 -0.10
CA THR A 115 -2.08 -31.71 -0.75
C THR A 115 -2.58 -31.77 -2.18
N VAL A 116 -1.72 -32.18 -3.11
CA VAL A 116 -1.98 -32.16 -4.56
C VAL A 116 -2.14 -33.58 -5.10
N PHE A 117 -3.15 -33.77 -5.94
CA PHE A 117 -3.52 -35.03 -6.57
C PHE A 117 -3.71 -34.88 -8.08
N VAL A 118 -3.22 -35.86 -8.84
CA VAL A 118 -3.49 -35.98 -10.29
C VAL A 118 -4.08 -37.37 -10.53
N ASP A 119 -5.27 -37.42 -11.13
CA ASP A 119 -6.03 -38.65 -11.37
C ASP A 119 -6.19 -39.53 -10.12
N GLY A 120 -6.39 -38.86 -8.99
CA GLY A 120 -6.52 -39.47 -7.66
C GLY A 120 -5.21 -39.95 -7.04
N VAL A 121 -4.08 -39.86 -7.74
CA VAL A 121 -2.76 -40.17 -7.19
C VAL A 121 -2.19 -38.94 -6.49
N ARG A 122 -1.76 -39.08 -5.24
CA ARG A 122 -1.07 -38.02 -4.51
C ARG A 122 0.29 -37.76 -5.16
N VAL A 123 0.52 -36.53 -5.61
CA VAL A 123 1.78 -36.11 -6.28
C VAL A 123 2.68 -35.27 -5.39
N GLY A 124 2.14 -34.68 -4.32
CA GLY A 124 2.94 -33.91 -3.37
C GLY A 124 2.11 -33.01 -2.46
N SER A 125 2.77 -32.04 -1.86
CA SER A 125 2.15 -31.02 -1.00
C SER A 125 2.82 -29.67 -1.22
N VAL A 126 2.07 -28.61 -0.97
CA VAL A 126 2.51 -27.21 -0.94
C VAL A 126 2.36 -26.71 0.49
N GLY A 127 3.38 -26.03 1.02
CA GLY A 127 3.43 -25.67 2.44
C GLY A 127 3.64 -24.18 2.66
N GLY A 128 2.72 -23.52 3.35
CA GLY A 128 2.83 -22.11 3.72
C GLY A 128 2.58 -21.16 2.56
N LEU A 129 2.35 -19.90 2.93
CA LEU A 129 1.91 -18.83 2.03
C LEU A 129 2.83 -18.59 0.82
N TYR A 130 4.15 -18.52 1.03
CA TYR A 130 5.12 -18.07 0.00
C TYR A 130 5.94 -19.18 -0.65
N ARG A 131 5.76 -20.45 -0.28
CA ARG A 131 6.60 -21.52 -0.83
C ARG A 131 5.94 -22.11 -2.07
N PRO A 132 6.53 -21.94 -3.26
CA PRO A 132 6.02 -22.62 -4.43
C PRO A 132 6.28 -24.12 -4.33
N ALA A 133 5.45 -24.94 -4.99
CA ALA A 133 5.66 -26.37 -5.16
C ALA A 133 5.91 -26.69 -6.63
N ARG A 134 6.92 -27.54 -6.89
CA ARG A 134 7.24 -28.08 -8.22
C ARG A 134 7.22 -29.61 -8.11
N LEU A 135 6.25 -30.26 -8.74
CA LEU A 135 5.95 -31.67 -8.56
C LEU A 135 6.09 -32.41 -9.89
N ASP A 136 6.98 -33.41 -9.96
CA ASP A 136 7.13 -34.24 -11.17
C ASP A 136 5.90 -35.14 -11.35
N VAL A 137 5.22 -34.98 -12.48
CA VAL A 137 4.04 -35.76 -12.88
C VAL A 137 4.26 -36.50 -14.20
N THR A 138 5.51 -36.58 -14.68
CA THR A 138 5.90 -37.15 -15.99
C THR A 138 5.30 -38.53 -16.21
N ALA A 139 5.41 -39.43 -15.23
CA ALA A 139 4.88 -40.79 -15.35
C ALA A 139 3.36 -40.83 -15.45
N LEU A 140 2.65 -39.91 -14.77
CA LEU A 140 1.19 -39.85 -14.77
C LEU A 140 0.64 -39.32 -16.09
N VAL A 141 1.34 -38.37 -16.72
CA VAL A 141 0.92 -37.75 -17.99
C VAL A 141 1.62 -38.33 -19.22
N ALA A 142 2.33 -39.45 -19.08
CA ALA A 142 3.14 -40.05 -20.16
C ALA A 142 2.32 -40.48 -21.39
N GLY A 143 1.03 -40.75 -21.21
CA GLY A 143 0.09 -41.03 -22.30
C GLY A 143 -0.42 -39.78 -23.03
N GLY A 144 -0.25 -38.60 -22.44
CA GLY A 144 -1.00 -37.38 -22.79
C GLY A 144 -2.52 -37.54 -22.58
N GLY A 145 -3.28 -36.53 -22.99
CA GLY A 145 -4.74 -36.55 -22.97
C GLY A 145 -5.34 -35.82 -21.77
N GLU A 146 -6.57 -36.20 -21.42
CA GLU A 146 -7.33 -35.54 -20.34
C GLU A 146 -6.97 -36.11 -18.97
N HIS A 147 -6.63 -35.21 -18.06
CA HIS A 147 -6.29 -35.50 -16.68
C HIS A 147 -7.12 -34.63 -15.74
N ARG A 148 -7.17 -35.02 -14.47
CA ARG A 148 -7.86 -34.24 -13.45
C ARG A 148 -6.93 -33.90 -12.30
N LEU A 149 -6.83 -32.62 -12.03
CA LEU A 149 -6.07 -32.05 -10.93
C LEU A 149 -7.02 -31.75 -9.76
N ALA A 150 -6.62 -32.16 -8.56
CA ALA A 150 -7.26 -31.75 -7.33
C ALA A 150 -6.23 -31.23 -6.31
N VAL A 151 -6.60 -30.19 -5.58
CA VAL A 151 -5.81 -29.62 -4.48
C VAL A 151 -6.70 -29.56 -3.26
N VAL A 152 -6.33 -30.28 -2.21
CA VAL A 152 -6.98 -30.20 -0.89
C VAL A 152 -6.26 -29.10 -0.12
N VAL A 153 -6.92 -27.94 0.01
CA VAL A 153 -6.45 -26.81 0.81
C VAL A 153 -6.75 -27.09 2.28
N ASP A 154 -5.74 -26.94 3.12
CA ASP A 154 -5.84 -27.22 4.55
C ASP A 154 -6.66 -26.12 5.26
N PRO A 155 -7.29 -26.41 6.42
CA PRO A 155 -7.91 -25.39 7.24
C PRO A 155 -6.89 -24.33 7.64
N ALA A 156 -7.32 -23.06 7.70
CA ALA A 156 -6.47 -21.99 8.17
C ALA A 156 -5.94 -22.30 9.59
N PRO A 157 -4.65 -22.07 9.86
CA PRO A 157 -4.09 -22.37 11.15
C PRO A 157 -4.63 -21.42 12.23
N GLU A 158 -4.60 -21.85 13.49
CA GLU A 158 -4.87 -20.94 14.60
C GLU A 158 -3.74 -19.90 14.72
N SER A 159 -4.12 -18.63 14.92
CA SER A 159 -3.19 -17.52 15.10
C SER A 159 -3.83 -16.41 15.93
N GLN A 160 -3.04 -15.39 16.24
CA GLN A 160 -3.39 -14.31 17.16
C GLN A 160 -3.93 -13.08 16.40
N PRO A 161 -4.98 -12.41 16.91
CA PRO A 161 -5.41 -11.11 16.40
C PRO A 161 -4.49 -9.99 16.91
N GLN A 162 -4.75 -8.75 16.50
CA GLN A 162 -4.01 -7.57 16.98
C GLN A 162 -4.04 -7.42 18.50
N VAL A 163 -5.12 -7.76 19.20
CA VAL A 163 -5.16 -7.77 20.67
C VAL A 163 -4.95 -9.20 21.16
N GLY A 164 -3.68 -9.55 21.37
CA GLY A 164 -3.23 -10.89 21.70
C GLY A 164 -1.75 -10.92 22.08
N ARG A 165 -1.05 -12.00 21.71
CA ARG A 165 0.36 -12.20 22.08
C ARG A 165 1.21 -12.68 20.91
N THR A 166 2.22 -11.91 20.51
CA THR A 166 3.08 -12.28 19.37
C THR A 166 3.91 -13.53 19.67
N ASP A 167 4.29 -13.74 20.93
CA ASP A 167 5.02 -14.93 21.36
C ASP A 167 4.22 -16.25 21.30
N LEU A 168 2.92 -16.20 20.99
CA LEU A 168 2.07 -17.38 20.73
C LEU A 168 1.90 -17.69 19.23
N VAL A 169 2.39 -16.82 18.34
CA VAL A 169 2.37 -17.08 16.90
C VAL A 169 3.39 -18.17 16.58
N ARG A 170 2.95 -19.23 15.88
CA ARG A 170 3.80 -20.38 15.49
C ARG A 170 3.88 -20.61 13.98
N VAL A 171 3.01 -19.94 13.23
CA VAL A 171 2.94 -20.01 11.78
C VAL A 171 2.81 -18.59 11.24
N HIS A 172 3.41 -18.34 10.09
CA HIS A 172 3.17 -17.11 9.38
C HIS A 172 1.83 -17.21 8.64
N ALA A 173 0.92 -16.29 8.97
CA ALA A 173 -0.21 -15.91 8.13
C ALA A 173 -0.37 -14.37 8.17
N PRO A 174 -0.97 -13.73 7.16
CA PRO A 174 -1.23 -12.29 7.19
C PRO A 174 -2.17 -11.98 8.35
N ARG A 175 -1.60 -11.40 9.42
CA ARG A 175 -2.26 -11.26 10.71
C ARG A 175 -3.50 -10.39 10.64
N MET A 176 -3.55 -9.45 9.70
CA MET A 176 -4.73 -8.61 9.48
C MET A 176 -6.03 -9.44 9.32
N GLY A 177 -5.95 -10.61 8.69
CA GLY A 177 -7.12 -11.47 8.48
C GLY A 177 -7.65 -12.15 9.74
N TYR A 178 -6.85 -12.22 10.81
CA TYR A 178 -7.27 -12.78 12.10
C TYR A 178 -7.98 -11.76 12.99
N GLY A 179 -7.95 -10.48 12.60
CA GLY A 179 -8.54 -9.34 13.30
C GLY A 179 -7.50 -8.26 13.55
N TRP A 180 -7.78 -7.05 13.06
CA TRP A 180 -6.98 -5.84 13.18
C TRP A 180 -7.86 -4.59 13.34
N ASP A 181 -7.26 -3.46 13.67
CA ASP A 181 -7.95 -2.18 13.92
C ASP A 181 -8.71 -1.65 12.69
N PHE A 182 -8.28 -1.99 11.47
CA PHE A 182 -8.94 -1.69 10.19
C PHE A 182 -9.46 -2.93 9.44
N CYS A 183 -9.35 -4.14 10.01
CA CYS A 183 -9.81 -5.36 9.33
C CYS A 183 -10.51 -6.30 10.32
N PRO A 184 -11.80 -6.65 10.12
CA PRO A 184 -12.43 -7.67 10.94
C PRO A 184 -11.76 -9.04 10.68
N ARG A 185 -12.15 -10.05 11.47
CA ARG A 185 -11.74 -11.42 11.22
C ARG A 185 -12.29 -11.88 9.86
N LEU A 186 -11.39 -11.98 8.88
CA LEU A 186 -11.67 -12.43 7.52
C LEU A 186 -10.44 -13.18 7.01
N VAL A 187 -10.30 -14.43 7.45
CA VAL A 187 -9.11 -15.25 7.18
C VAL A 187 -9.17 -15.81 5.76
N HIS A 188 -8.19 -15.44 4.95
CA HIS A 188 -8.03 -15.95 3.60
C HIS A 188 -7.76 -17.47 3.61
N GLN A 189 -8.29 -18.18 2.62
CA GLN A 189 -7.87 -19.53 2.22
C GLN A 189 -8.06 -19.67 0.71
N GLY A 190 -7.16 -20.41 0.05
CA GLY A 190 -7.31 -20.76 -1.36
C GLY A 190 -6.00 -20.88 -2.11
N ILE A 191 -6.12 -21.18 -3.42
CA ILE A 191 -5.00 -21.16 -4.36
C ILE A 191 -4.85 -19.71 -4.84
N TRP A 192 -3.99 -18.96 -4.17
CA TRP A 192 -3.89 -17.49 -4.33
C TRP A 192 -2.90 -17.04 -5.40
N ARG A 193 -2.18 -17.97 -6.04
CA ARG A 193 -1.28 -17.69 -7.17
C ARG A 193 -1.46 -18.72 -8.29
N GLY A 194 -0.77 -18.49 -9.39
CA GLY A 194 -0.90 -19.27 -10.62
C GLY A 194 -0.56 -20.76 -10.44
N VAL A 195 -1.17 -21.57 -11.30
CA VAL A 195 -0.89 -23.01 -11.44
C VAL A 195 -0.58 -23.29 -12.90
N ARG A 196 0.44 -24.08 -13.18
CA ARG A 196 0.82 -24.42 -14.56
C ARG A 196 1.51 -25.78 -14.66
N LEU A 197 1.48 -26.38 -15.84
CA LEU A 197 2.27 -27.56 -16.18
C LEU A 197 3.40 -27.15 -17.14
N GLU A 198 4.65 -27.38 -16.75
CA GLU A 198 5.84 -27.15 -17.58
C GLU A 198 6.34 -28.49 -18.13
N ILE A 199 6.52 -28.59 -19.45
CA ILE A 199 7.02 -29.79 -20.14
C ILE A 199 8.27 -29.45 -20.94
N GLY A 200 9.36 -30.18 -20.75
CA GLY A 200 10.57 -30.04 -21.55
C GLY A 200 11.78 -30.80 -21.03
N THR A 201 12.86 -30.77 -21.81
CA THR A 201 14.18 -31.34 -21.47
C THR A 201 15.03 -30.43 -20.58
N THR A 202 14.77 -29.12 -20.64
CA THR A 202 15.40 -28.08 -19.80
C THR A 202 14.30 -27.35 -19.04
N LEU A 203 14.37 -27.37 -17.71
CA LEU A 203 13.43 -26.67 -16.83
C LEU A 203 14.21 -25.81 -15.84
N VAL A 204 13.91 -24.51 -15.77
CA VAL A 204 14.53 -23.61 -14.80
C VAL A 204 13.71 -23.65 -13.51
N GLU A 205 14.32 -24.14 -12.44
CA GLU A 205 13.66 -24.32 -11.14
C GLU A 205 13.64 -23.01 -10.35
N ALA A 206 14.76 -22.30 -10.38
CA ALA A 206 14.93 -21.01 -9.72
C ALA A 206 15.91 -20.15 -10.52
N LEU A 207 15.62 -18.85 -10.60
CA LEU A 207 16.50 -17.87 -11.20
C LEU A 207 16.47 -16.60 -10.35
N SER A 208 17.65 -16.09 -10.03
CA SER A 208 17.88 -14.85 -9.32
C SER A 208 18.79 -13.96 -10.17
N VAL A 209 18.35 -12.73 -10.37
CA VAL A 209 19.10 -11.69 -11.08
C VAL A 209 19.32 -10.57 -10.08
N ARG A 210 20.58 -10.16 -9.89
CA ARG A 210 20.92 -9.12 -8.92
C ARG A 210 21.84 -8.07 -9.55
N PRO A 211 21.34 -6.85 -9.80
CA PRO A 211 22.19 -5.75 -10.25
C PRO A 211 23.05 -5.22 -9.10
N ARG A 212 24.27 -4.79 -9.42
CA ARG A 212 25.14 -4.03 -8.51
C ARG A 212 25.84 -2.92 -9.29
N VAL A 213 25.67 -1.68 -8.86
CA VAL A 213 26.35 -0.52 -9.45
C VAL A 213 27.69 -0.26 -8.74
N SER A 214 28.73 0.11 -9.49
CA SER A 214 30.03 0.50 -8.96
C SER A 214 29.95 1.78 -8.12
N GLU A 215 30.95 2.03 -7.27
CA GLU A 215 30.90 3.16 -6.35
C GLU A 215 30.95 4.53 -7.05
N ASP A 216 31.70 4.60 -8.15
CA ASP A 216 31.84 5.74 -9.06
C ASP A 216 30.69 5.86 -10.07
N LEU A 217 29.72 4.93 -10.03
CA LEU A 217 28.56 4.84 -10.92
C LEU A 217 28.90 4.60 -12.41
N ALA A 218 30.17 4.34 -12.74
CA ALA A 218 30.62 4.18 -14.12
C ALA A 218 30.27 2.83 -14.75
N SER A 219 29.87 1.83 -13.95
CA SER A 219 29.51 0.50 -14.42
C SER A 219 28.50 -0.19 -13.50
N ALA A 220 27.80 -1.19 -14.03
CA ALA A 220 27.01 -2.12 -13.23
C ALA A 220 27.33 -3.57 -13.59
N THR A 221 27.28 -4.46 -12.59
CA THR A 221 27.39 -5.90 -12.78
C THR A 221 26.04 -6.54 -12.49
N VAL A 222 25.50 -7.29 -13.45
CA VAL A 222 24.32 -8.14 -13.29
C VAL A 222 24.79 -9.53 -12.92
N HIS A 223 24.57 -9.94 -11.68
CA HIS A 223 24.82 -11.31 -11.22
C HIS A 223 23.61 -12.18 -11.53
N VAL A 224 23.83 -13.31 -12.18
CA VAL A 224 22.81 -14.31 -12.45
C VAL A 224 23.15 -15.56 -11.67
N SER A 225 22.18 -16.09 -10.94
CA SER A 225 22.32 -17.36 -10.21
C SER A 225 21.02 -18.15 -10.26
N GLY A 226 21.08 -19.48 -10.21
CA GLY A 226 19.87 -20.29 -10.26
C GLY A 226 20.12 -21.78 -10.21
N ARG A 227 19.05 -22.53 -10.46
CA ARG A 227 19.08 -23.97 -10.61
C ARG A 227 18.25 -24.37 -11.82
N VAL A 228 18.82 -25.25 -12.62
CA VAL A 228 18.18 -25.80 -13.82
C VAL A 228 18.22 -27.32 -13.75
N HIS A 229 17.16 -27.94 -14.23
CA HIS A 229 17.11 -29.37 -14.45
C HIS A 229 17.45 -29.66 -15.92
N LEU A 230 18.45 -30.51 -16.14
CA LEU A 230 18.86 -31.01 -17.45
C LEU A 230 18.52 -32.50 -17.55
N SER A 231 17.85 -32.91 -18.63
CA SER A 231 17.58 -34.33 -18.90
C SER A 231 18.88 -35.14 -19.05
N SER A 232 18.89 -36.39 -18.58
CA SER A 232 20.04 -37.30 -18.68
C SER A 232 20.51 -37.45 -20.14
N GLY A 233 21.75 -37.04 -20.43
CA GLY A 233 22.34 -37.08 -21.77
C GLY A 233 22.52 -35.72 -22.44
N ALA A 234 21.89 -34.66 -21.93
CA ALA A 234 22.30 -33.30 -22.22
C ALA A 234 23.58 -33.02 -21.42
N THR A 235 24.73 -32.95 -22.09
CA THR A 235 26.00 -32.56 -21.43
C THR A 235 25.86 -31.15 -20.83
N ALA A 236 26.60 -30.89 -19.75
CA ALA A 236 26.80 -29.56 -19.14
C ALA A 236 27.41 -28.49 -20.08
N SER A 237 27.44 -28.75 -21.39
CA SER A 237 27.76 -27.80 -22.45
C SER A 237 26.51 -27.08 -22.98
N ALA A 238 25.39 -27.06 -22.24
CA ALA A 238 24.28 -26.17 -22.60
C ALA A 238 24.84 -24.74 -22.56
N ALA A 239 25.01 -24.12 -23.74
CA ALA A 239 25.46 -22.75 -23.83
C ALA A 239 24.43 -21.88 -23.11
N ALA A 240 24.75 -21.47 -21.89
CA ALA A 240 23.95 -20.50 -21.17
C ALA A 240 24.63 -19.13 -21.30
N SER A 241 23.80 -18.12 -21.45
CA SER A 241 24.25 -16.74 -21.62
C SER A 241 23.21 -15.81 -21.05
N ALA A 242 23.65 -14.60 -20.71
CA ALA A 242 22.76 -13.54 -20.30
C ALA A 242 23.00 -12.32 -21.20
N GLU A 243 21.91 -11.74 -21.69
CA GLU A 243 21.90 -10.47 -22.39
C GLU A 243 21.18 -9.43 -21.54
N VAL A 244 21.69 -8.22 -21.51
CA VAL A 244 21.06 -7.06 -20.87
C VAL A 244 20.61 -6.12 -21.98
N ARG A 245 19.32 -5.75 -21.98
CA ARG A 245 18.70 -4.94 -23.02
C ARG A 245 18.05 -3.68 -22.45
N LEU A 246 18.16 -2.56 -23.17
CA LEU A 246 17.45 -1.32 -22.88
C LEU A 246 16.69 -0.89 -24.13
N GLY A 247 15.38 -0.66 -24.02
CA GLY A 247 14.54 -0.31 -25.18
C GLY A 247 14.61 -1.33 -26.32
N GLY A 248 14.84 -2.61 -25.99
CA GLY A 248 14.99 -3.71 -26.95
C GLY A 248 16.39 -3.91 -27.53
N ALA A 249 17.32 -2.96 -27.37
CA ALA A 249 18.70 -3.09 -27.84
C ALA A 249 19.57 -3.80 -26.80
N VAL A 250 20.40 -4.76 -27.23
CA VAL A 250 21.40 -5.43 -26.36
C VAL A 250 22.53 -4.43 -26.06
N VAL A 251 22.71 -4.11 -24.77
CA VAL A 251 23.76 -3.20 -24.29
C VAL A 251 24.95 -3.93 -23.67
N ALA A 252 24.74 -5.17 -23.22
CA ALA A 252 25.78 -6.04 -22.71
C ALA A 252 25.36 -7.51 -22.84
N ALA A 253 26.32 -8.41 -22.97
CA ALA A 253 26.09 -9.84 -22.94
C ALA A 253 27.29 -10.56 -22.34
N GLY A 254 27.06 -11.73 -21.75
CA GLY A 254 28.13 -12.55 -21.19
C GLY A 254 27.72 -14.01 -21.00
N PRO A 255 28.72 -14.90 -20.83
CA PRO A 255 28.45 -16.30 -20.57
C PRO A 255 27.84 -16.50 -19.18
N VAL A 256 27.06 -17.56 -19.06
CA VAL A 256 26.55 -18.09 -17.79
C VAL A 256 26.98 -19.56 -17.73
N ASP A 257 27.61 -19.96 -16.64
CA ASP A 257 28.05 -21.32 -16.43
C ASP A 257 26.91 -22.16 -15.85
N VAL A 258 26.78 -23.39 -16.34
CA VAL A 258 25.87 -24.40 -15.78
C VAL A 258 26.70 -25.59 -15.35
N GLY A 259 26.78 -25.83 -14.04
CA GLY A 259 27.47 -26.98 -13.47
C GLY A 259 26.73 -28.30 -13.71
N ASP A 260 27.45 -29.42 -13.59
CA ASP A 260 26.88 -30.77 -13.69
C ASP A 260 25.77 -31.04 -12.66
N ASP A 261 25.78 -30.30 -11.54
CA ASP A 261 24.78 -30.34 -10.48
C ASP A 261 23.55 -29.44 -10.76
N GLY A 262 23.49 -28.86 -11.97
CA GLY A 262 22.43 -27.96 -12.42
C GLY A 262 22.50 -26.56 -11.83
N VAL A 263 23.57 -26.20 -11.12
CA VAL A 263 23.75 -24.84 -10.60
C VAL A 263 24.14 -23.90 -11.72
N LEU A 264 23.42 -22.80 -11.84
CA LEU A 264 23.61 -21.77 -12.85
C LEU A 264 24.27 -20.54 -12.20
N LEU A 265 25.38 -20.04 -12.74
CA LEU A 265 26.10 -18.86 -12.24
C LEU A 265 26.70 -18.04 -13.38
N GLY A 266 26.53 -16.72 -13.35
CA GLY A 266 27.14 -15.83 -14.33
C GLY A 266 27.17 -14.38 -13.88
N ALA A 267 27.94 -13.57 -14.58
CA ALA A 267 27.99 -12.13 -14.36
C ALA A 267 28.17 -11.38 -15.68
N VAL A 268 27.36 -10.36 -15.91
CA VAL A 268 27.44 -9.49 -17.09
C VAL A 268 27.73 -8.07 -16.65
N VAL A 269 28.76 -7.44 -17.21
CA VAL A 269 29.12 -6.05 -16.93
C VAL A 269 28.49 -5.13 -17.96
N VAL A 270 27.76 -4.13 -17.47
CA VAL A 270 27.13 -3.05 -18.24
C VAL A 270 27.96 -1.78 -18.02
N PRO A 271 28.69 -1.29 -19.05
CA PRO A 271 29.39 -0.01 -18.95
C PRO A 271 28.38 1.14 -19.00
N GLU A 272 28.68 2.23 -18.27
CA GLU A 272 27.92 3.49 -18.30
C GLU A 272 26.39 3.30 -18.23
N PRO A 273 25.86 2.60 -17.21
CA PRO A 273 24.44 2.29 -17.12
C PRO A 273 23.62 3.56 -16.93
N ALA A 274 22.48 3.64 -17.62
CA ALA A 274 21.46 4.64 -17.32
C ALA A 274 20.87 4.32 -15.93
N LEU A 275 21.04 5.25 -15.00
CA LEU A 275 20.66 5.03 -13.61
C LEU A 275 19.15 5.22 -13.40
N TRP A 276 18.55 4.32 -12.61
CA TRP A 276 17.20 4.43 -12.09
C TRP A 276 17.17 5.47 -10.96
N TRP A 277 16.23 6.40 -11.04
CA TRP A 277 16.00 7.43 -10.03
C TRP A 277 14.61 7.31 -9.40
N PRO A 278 14.44 7.65 -8.11
CA PRO A 278 13.13 7.71 -7.50
C PRO A 278 12.30 8.88 -8.05
N ASN A 279 10.99 8.83 -7.78
CA ASN A 279 9.99 9.76 -8.24
C ASN A 279 10.39 11.22 -7.97
N GLY A 280 10.29 12.04 -9.01
CA GLY A 280 10.62 13.47 -8.97
C GLY A 280 12.12 13.82 -9.01
N LEU A 281 13.03 12.83 -9.03
CA LEU A 281 14.49 13.07 -9.05
C LEU A 281 15.18 12.61 -10.34
N GLY A 282 14.45 12.04 -11.29
CA GLY A 282 14.96 11.60 -12.59
C GLY A 282 14.06 10.57 -13.23
N GLU A 283 14.54 9.96 -14.31
CA GLU A 283 13.85 8.90 -15.03
C GLU A 283 14.04 7.52 -14.36
N GLN A 284 13.21 6.55 -14.76
CA GLN A 284 13.26 5.17 -14.29
C GLN A 284 13.68 4.20 -15.42
N PRO A 285 14.93 4.23 -15.95
CA PRO A 285 15.40 3.22 -16.89
C PRO A 285 15.23 1.80 -16.34
N LEU A 286 14.51 0.96 -17.10
CA LEU A 286 14.33 -0.45 -16.81
C LEU A 286 14.92 -1.29 -17.95
N TYR A 287 15.79 -2.21 -17.57
CA TYR A 287 16.51 -3.13 -18.43
C TYR A 287 15.85 -4.50 -18.42
N GLU A 288 15.85 -5.20 -19.55
CA GLU A 288 15.50 -6.61 -19.62
C GLU A 288 16.77 -7.45 -19.57
N VAL A 289 16.89 -8.30 -18.56
CA VAL A 289 17.91 -9.34 -18.48
C VAL A 289 17.31 -10.62 -19.03
N VAL A 290 17.81 -11.09 -20.17
CA VAL A 290 17.36 -12.32 -20.82
C VAL A 290 18.43 -13.39 -20.58
N VAL A 291 18.08 -14.40 -19.79
CA VAL A 291 18.96 -15.54 -19.50
C VAL A 291 18.55 -16.70 -20.40
N HIS A 292 19.45 -17.12 -21.27
CA HIS A 292 19.30 -18.27 -22.15
C HIS A 292 19.93 -19.50 -21.50
N VAL A 293 19.21 -20.62 -21.50
CA VAL A 293 19.71 -21.93 -21.04
C VAL A 293 19.24 -22.98 -22.06
N GLY A 294 20.14 -23.35 -22.98
CA GLY A 294 19.75 -24.14 -24.16
C GLY A 294 18.67 -23.40 -24.97
N GLU A 295 17.55 -24.07 -25.26
CA GLU A 295 16.43 -23.52 -26.03
C GLU A 295 15.45 -22.68 -25.18
N VAL A 296 15.65 -22.60 -23.86
CA VAL A 296 14.76 -21.86 -22.96
C VAL A 296 15.33 -20.48 -22.67
N SER A 297 14.48 -19.46 -22.61
CA SER A 297 14.86 -18.12 -22.18
C SER A 297 13.95 -17.64 -21.04
N HIS A 298 14.57 -16.98 -20.06
CA HIS A 298 13.89 -16.35 -18.93
C HIS A 298 14.18 -14.85 -18.95
N ARG A 299 13.13 -14.05 -18.85
CA ARG A 299 13.23 -12.59 -18.83
C ARG A 299 12.99 -12.08 -17.41
N VAL A 300 13.89 -11.23 -16.94
CA VAL A 300 13.77 -10.49 -15.68
C VAL A 300 13.97 -9.01 -15.97
N VAL A 301 13.09 -8.15 -15.46
CA VAL A 301 13.24 -6.70 -15.58
C VAL A 301 14.01 -6.17 -14.39
N THR A 302 14.95 -5.23 -14.58
CA THR A 302 15.70 -4.64 -13.46
C THR A 302 16.08 -3.18 -13.76
N GLY A 303 16.64 -2.48 -12.78
CA GLY A 303 17.18 -1.13 -12.95
C GLY A 303 18.46 -0.96 -12.15
N PHE A 304 19.29 0.00 -12.56
CA PHE A 304 20.59 0.24 -11.96
C PHE A 304 20.56 1.45 -11.05
N ARG A 305 20.77 1.25 -9.75
CA ARG A 305 21.04 2.34 -8.80
C ARG A 305 21.98 1.88 -7.70
N ARG A 306 22.63 2.84 -7.06
CA ARG A 306 23.32 2.64 -5.79
C ARG A 306 22.53 3.33 -4.69
N ALA A 307 22.26 2.64 -3.58
CA ALA A 307 21.76 3.29 -2.37
C ALA A 307 22.55 2.86 -1.15
N ALA A 308 22.73 3.79 -0.23
CA ALA A 308 23.29 3.57 1.10
C ALA A 308 22.50 4.41 2.11
N PHE A 309 22.68 4.15 3.40
CA PHE A 309 22.09 4.93 4.48
C PHE A 309 23.17 5.59 5.31
N THR A 310 22.98 6.86 5.64
CA THR A 310 23.89 7.66 6.47
C THR A 310 23.13 8.24 7.67
N ARG A 311 23.88 8.67 8.68
CA ARG A 311 23.29 9.34 9.85
C ARG A 311 22.59 10.62 9.42
N ASN A 312 21.43 10.87 10.03
CA ASN A 312 20.69 12.12 9.89
C ASN A 312 21.53 13.31 10.37
N ALA A 313 21.26 14.49 9.80
CA ALA A 313 21.97 15.69 10.18
C ALA A 313 21.69 16.04 11.67
N GLY A 314 22.75 16.14 12.47
CA GLY A 314 22.64 16.41 13.91
C GLY A 314 22.00 15.28 14.73
N GLY A 315 21.85 14.08 14.16
CA GLY A 315 21.35 12.92 14.90
C GLY A 315 22.35 12.44 15.98
N PRO A 316 21.87 11.92 17.12
CA PRO A 316 22.72 11.38 18.17
C PRO A 316 23.49 10.13 17.69
N ALA A 317 24.62 9.83 18.34
CA ALA A 317 25.51 8.75 17.92
C ALA A 317 24.86 7.35 17.97
N GLY A 318 23.90 7.14 18.87
CA GLY A 318 23.18 5.88 19.05
C GLY A 318 22.01 5.66 18.10
N ALA A 319 21.67 6.63 17.24
CA ALA A 319 20.61 6.45 16.24
C ALA A 319 21.08 5.59 15.06
N LEU A 320 20.16 4.78 14.53
CA LEU A 320 20.35 4.14 13.24
C LEU A 320 20.40 5.19 12.11
N PRO A 321 21.06 4.88 10.98
CA PRO A 321 21.10 5.80 9.84
C PRO A 321 19.80 5.74 9.04
N TYR A 322 19.04 6.85 8.98
CA TYR A 322 17.78 6.91 8.21
C TYR A 322 17.87 7.73 6.91
N THR A 323 18.93 8.52 6.72
CA THR A 323 19.08 9.30 5.49
C THR A 323 19.55 8.42 4.34
N ALA A 324 18.70 8.18 3.35
CA ALA A 324 19.09 7.50 2.12
C ALA A 324 20.01 8.39 1.26
N VAL A 325 21.06 7.80 0.71
CA VAL A 325 21.93 8.40 -0.29
C VAL A 325 21.85 7.55 -1.55
N VAL A 326 21.21 8.09 -2.60
CA VAL A 326 20.91 7.39 -3.85
C VAL A 326 21.73 8.01 -4.97
N ASN A 327 22.51 7.20 -5.69
CA ASN A 327 23.40 7.65 -6.76
C ASN A 327 24.27 8.86 -6.35
N GLY A 328 24.71 8.87 -5.06
CA GLY A 328 25.54 9.92 -4.48
C GLY A 328 24.79 11.12 -3.88
N GLN A 329 23.46 11.17 -3.96
CA GLN A 329 22.66 12.30 -3.46
C GLN A 329 21.80 11.92 -2.25
N PRO A 330 21.78 12.72 -1.17
CA PRO A 330 20.81 12.54 -0.08
C PRO A 330 19.38 12.71 -0.57
N VAL A 331 18.49 11.80 -0.18
CA VAL A 331 17.07 11.79 -0.56
C VAL A 331 16.20 11.78 0.69
N GLU A 332 15.30 12.75 0.78
CA GLU A 332 14.21 12.76 1.75
C GLU A 332 13.18 11.68 1.40
N LEU A 333 12.92 10.76 2.33
CA LEU A 333 12.00 9.63 2.15
C LEU A 333 10.61 10.00 2.66
N THR A 334 9.88 10.76 1.86
CA THR A 334 8.44 10.98 2.06
C THR A 334 7.63 9.91 1.35
N GLY A 335 6.50 9.50 1.94
CA GLY A 335 5.61 8.57 1.27
C GLY A 335 4.55 8.01 2.17
N TRP A 336 4.18 6.74 2.01
CA TRP A 336 3.04 6.16 2.72
C TRP A 336 3.34 4.78 3.27
N ASN A 337 2.65 4.43 4.36
CA ASN A 337 2.48 3.03 4.72
C ASN A 337 1.47 2.35 3.81
N TRP A 338 1.77 1.11 3.43
CA TRP A 338 1.01 0.26 2.51
C TRP A 338 0.52 -0.99 3.22
N ALA A 339 -0.81 -1.12 3.29
CA ALA A 339 -1.48 -2.38 3.57
C ALA A 339 -1.92 -3.04 2.25
N PRO A 340 -2.05 -4.37 2.19
CA PRO A 340 -2.52 -5.06 0.98
C PRO A 340 -3.81 -4.47 0.44
N ALA A 341 -3.96 -4.43 -0.89
CA ALA A 341 -5.11 -3.80 -1.53
C ALA A 341 -6.46 -4.50 -1.24
N ASP A 342 -6.43 -5.71 -0.68
CA ASP A 342 -7.60 -6.43 -0.18
C ASP A 342 -7.20 -7.46 0.90
N ALA A 343 -8.09 -7.74 1.84
CA ALA A 343 -7.96 -8.80 2.83
C ALA A 343 -8.02 -10.20 2.19
N LEU A 344 -8.82 -10.37 1.13
CA LEU A 344 -8.88 -11.58 0.33
C LEU A 344 -7.88 -11.50 -0.81
N TYR A 345 -6.61 -11.67 -0.50
CA TYR A 345 -5.52 -11.31 -1.41
C TYR A 345 -5.39 -12.16 -2.68
N GLY A 346 -6.04 -13.33 -2.77
CA GLY A 346 -6.24 -14.05 -4.03
C GLY A 346 -7.13 -13.30 -5.05
N GLU A 347 -7.88 -12.29 -4.60
CA GLU A 347 -8.78 -11.46 -5.43
C GLU A 347 -8.17 -10.09 -5.80
N ILE A 348 -6.94 -9.80 -5.37
CA ILE A 348 -6.26 -8.53 -5.70
C ILE A 348 -5.95 -8.50 -7.20
N ALA A 349 -6.69 -7.69 -7.94
CA ALA A 349 -6.43 -7.45 -9.36
C ALA A 349 -5.18 -6.57 -9.55
N ALA A 350 -4.35 -6.93 -10.55
CA ALA A 350 -3.17 -6.14 -10.92
C ALA A 350 -3.53 -4.67 -11.24
N ALA A 351 -4.68 -4.43 -11.86
CA ALA A 351 -5.16 -3.07 -12.15
C ALA A 351 -5.40 -2.23 -10.88
N LYS A 352 -5.89 -2.84 -9.77
CA LYS A 352 -6.06 -2.13 -8.49
C LYS A 352 -4.71 -1.74 -7.91
N VAL A 353 -3.73 -2.65 -7.96
CA VAL A 353 -2.35 -2.38 -7.53
C VAL A 353 -1.74 -1.24 -8.34
N GLU A 354 -1.83 -1.29 -9.67
CA GLU A 354 -1.31 -0.24 -10.56
C GLU A 354 -1.99 1.11 -10.33
N HIS A 355 -3.29 1.11 -10.05
CA HIS A 355 -4.04 2.32 -9.72
C HIS A 355 -3.56 2.96 -8.41
N LEU A 356 -3.46 2.17 -7.33
CA LEU A 356 -3.02 2.66 -6.02
C LEU A 356 -1.55 3.10 -6.02
N VAL A 357 -0.66 2.35 -6.67
CA VAL A 357 0.75 2.76 -6.89
C VAL A 357 0.81 4.04 -7.72
N GLY A 358 -0.05 4.15 -8.74
CA GLY A 358 -0.18 5.36 -9.54
C GLY A 358 -0.65 6.57 -8.73
N LEU A 359 -1.54 6.38 -7.75
CA LEU A 359 -1.94 7.42 -6.80
C LEU A 359 -0.77 7.84 -5.91
N ALA A 360 -0.05 6.89 -5.32
CA ALA A 360 1.15 7.20 -4.52
C ALA A 360 2.20 8.00 -5.32
N ARG A 361 2.45 7.64 -6.58
CA ARG A 361 3.33 8.41 -7.46
C ARG A 361 2.81 9.84 -7.64
N ARG A 362 1.51 10.00 -7.92
CA ARG A 362 0.87 11.32 -8.14
C ARG A 362 0.91 12.19 -6.89
N SER A 363 0.91 11.61 -5.69
CA SER A 363 1.03 12.38 -4.45
C SER A 363 2.42 12.98 -4.24
N GLY A 364 3.41 12.65 -5.08
CA GLY A 364 4.81 13.05 -4.85
C GLY A 364 5.54 12.15 -3.85
N ALA A 365 4.96 11.00 -3.47
CA ALA A 365 5.65 10.04 -2.62
C ALA A 365 6.91 9.48 -3.32
N ARG A 366 7.88 9.07 -2.50
CA ARG A 366 9.10 8.37 -2.92
C ARG A 366 9.24 7.00 -2.26
N LEU A 367 8.53 6.73 -1.18
CA LEU A 367 8.62 5.48 -0.42
C LEU A 367 7.24 4.89 -0.14
N LEU A 368 7.09 3.58 -0.34
CA LEU A 368 6.01 2.78 0.22
C LEU A 368 6.61 1.81 1.25
N ARG A 369 6.17 1.91 2.51
CA ARG A 369 6.49 0.91 3.55
C ARG A 369 5.43 -0.18 3.54
N VAL A 370 5.78 -1.36 3.06
CA VAL A 370 4.89 -2.54 3.08
C VAL A 370 4.90 -3.10 4.49
N TRP A 371 3.77 -2.94 5.17
CA TRP A 371 3.60 -3.20 6.59
C TRP A 371 3.56 -4.70 6.95
N GLY A 372 4.22 -5.05 8.06
CA GLY A 372 4.50 -6.42 8.50
C GLY A 372 3.33 -7.23 9.08
N GLY A 373 2.10 -6.71 9.19
CA GLY A 373 0.94 -7.58 9.48
C GLY A 373 0.15 -8.01 8.24
N GLY A 374 0.60 -7.56 7.06
CA GLY A 374 -0.01 -7.86 5.77
C GLY A 374 0.78 -8.92 5.01
N LEU A 375 0.97 -8.69 3.72
CA LEU A 375 1.68 -9.58 2.82
C LEU A 375 3.10 -9.08 2.56
N VAL A 376 4.00 -10.03 2.31
CA VAL A 376 5.09 -9.77 1.39
C VAL A 376 4.46 -9.67 0.00
N GLU A 377 4.46 -8.45 -0.53
CA GLU A 377 3.63 -8.05 -1.66
C GLU A 377 3.85 -8.88 -2.93
N THR A 378 2.90 -8.73 -3.86
CA THR A 378 2.88 -9.47 -5.13
C THR A 378 3.97 -8.98 -6.11
N PRO A 379 4.41 -9.81 -7.07
CA PRO A 379 5.33 -9.35 -8.13
C PRO A 379 4.81 -8.13 -8.91
N ALA A 380 3.49 -8.05 -9.10
CA ALA A 380 2.85 -6.91 -9.77
C ALA A 380 3.05 -5.59 -9.01
N PHE A 381 3.04 -5.62 -7.67
CA PHE A 381 3.31 -4.45 -6.84
C PHE A 381 4.72 -3.90 -7.05
N TYR A 382 5.76 -4.73 -6.91
CA TYR A 382 7.13 -4.24 -7.10
C TYR A 382 7.39 -3.78 -8.53
N ALA A 383 6.85 -4.49 -9.53
CA ALA A 383 6.96 -4.07 -10.92
C ALA A 383 6.27 -2.71 -11.17
N ALA A 384 5.13 -2.45 -10.51
CA ALA A 384 4.48 -1.15 -10.57
C ALA A 384 5.34 -0.07 -9.88
N CYS A 385 5.93 -0.36 -8.71
CA CYS A 385 6.82 0.55 -8.00
C CYS A 385 8.11 0.87 -8.78
N ASP A 386 8.70 -0.13 -9.44
CA ASP A 386 9.86 0.02 -10.32
C ASP A 386 9.58 1.02 -11.45
N ARG A 387 8.41 0.90 -12.10
CA ARG A 387 7.96 1.84 -13.15
C ARG A 387 7.61 3.22 -12.59
N ALA A 388 7.08 3.27 -11.37
CA ALA A 388 6.60 4.50 -10.76
C ALA A 388 7.70 5.35 -10.09
N GLY A 389 8.91 4.80 -9.92
CA GLY A 389 9.97 5.49 -9.18
C GLY A 389 9.76 5.44 -7.66
N LEU A 390 8.94 4.51 -7.15
CA LEU A 390 8.65 4.41 -5.72
C LEU A 390 9.58 3.39 -5.07
N PHE A 391 10.34 3.82 -4.07
CA PHE A 391 11.05 2.90 -3.21
C PHE A 391 10.08 2.03 -2.42
N VAL A 392 10.54 0.84 -2.07
CA VAL A 392 9.84 -0.10 -1.21
C VAL A 392 10.71 -0.40 0.01
N TRP A 393 10.16 -0.17 1.20
CA TRP A 393 10.61 -0.81 2.42
C TRP A 393 9.72 -2.04 2.62
N GLN A 394 10.29 -3.23 2.45
CA GLN A 394 9.55 -4.48 2.63
C GLN A 394 9.78 -5.06 4.02
N GLU A 395 8.75 -5.10 4.86
CA GLU A 395 8.81 -5.87 6.11
C GLU A 395 8.51 -7.36 5.85
N PHE A 396 9.17 -8.26 6.57
CA PHE A 396 8.66 -9.62 6.73
C PHE A 396 7.34 -9.57 7.50
N SER A 397 6.41 -10.51 7.27
CA SER A 397 5.14 -10.42 7.97
C SER A 397 5.21 -10.90 9.44
N GLN A 398 5.81 -10.04 10.25
CA GLN A 398 5.77 -10.01 11.70
C GLN A 398 5.13 -8.68 12.13
N SER A 399 4.24 -8.72 13.11
CA SER A 399 3.63 -7.51 13.69
C SER A 399 3.29 -7.69 15.17
N SER A 400 3.13 -6.56 15.87
CA SER A 400 2.73 -6.41 17.28
C SER A 400 1.36 -7.02 17.61
N SER A 401 1.16 -7.51 18.83
CA SER A 401 -0.16 -8.01 19.30
C SER A 401 -0.73 -7.23 20.48
N GLY A 402 -0.26 -6.01 20.75
CA GLY A 402 -0.85 -5.13 21.75
C GLY A 402 -0.63 -5.55 23.22
N MET A 403 -0.82 -6.83 23.61
CA MET A 403 -0.50 -7.30 24.98
C MET A 403 0.95 -7.73 25.12
N GLN A 404 1.50 -8.35 24.08
CA GLN A 404 2.90 -8.74 23.99
C GLN A 404 3.29 -8.74 22.51
N SER A 405 4.41 -8.11 22.17
CA SER A 405 4.80 -7.85 20.78
C SER A 405 6.08 -8.55 20.32
N ALA A 406 6.85 -9.19 21.21
CA ALA A 406 8.04 -9.91 20.81
C ALA A 406 7.71 -11.26 20.14
N PRO A 407 8.35 -11.58 18.99
CA PRO A 407 8.27 -12.90 18.38
C PRO A 407 8.69 -14.03 19.33
N THR A 408 8.21 -15.24 19.06
CA THR A 408 8.62 -16.43 19.83
C THR A 408 10.06 -16.84 19.50
N ASP A 409 10.77 -17.35 20.50
CA ASP A 409 12.12 -17.89 20.38
C ASP A 409 12.14 -19.41 20.09
N ASP A 410 10.98 -20.01 19.82
CA ASP A 410 10.86 -21.43 19.46
C ASP A 410 11.78 -21.74 18.26
N PRO A 411 12.75 -22.67 18.39
CA PRO A 411 13.65 -23.03 17.31
C PRO A 411 12.93 -23.45 16.01
N ALA A 412 11.74 -24.06 16.12
CA ALA A 412 10.95 -24.44 14.95
C ALA A 412 10.41 -23.21 14.20
N PHE A 413 9.99 -22.17 14.92
CA PHE A 413 9.55 -20.91 14.35
C PHE A 413 10.70 -20.12 13.73
N VAL A 414 11.85 -20.07 14.41
CA VAL A 414 13.07 -19.45 13.85
C VAL A 414 13.51 -20.15 12.56
N ALA A 415 13.50 -21.48 12.52
CA ALA A 415 13.78 -22.24 11.30
C ALA A 415 12.74 -21.99 10.20
N HIS A 416 11.47 -21.83 10.57
CA HIS A 416 10.41 -21.45 9.65
C HIS A 416 10.68 -20.09 8.99
N LEU A 417 11.05 -19.07 9.76
CA LEU A 417 11.39 -17.74 9.25
C LEU A 417 12.61 -17.77 8.31
N ARG A 418 13.63 -18.61 8.61
CA ARG A 418 14.76 -18.81 7.68
C ARG A 418 14.30 -19.40 6.35
N ALA A 419 13.47 -20.44 6.40
CA ALA A 419 12.93 -21.08 5.20
C ALA A 419 12.07 -20.11 4.38
N GLU A 420 11.33 -19.23 5.04
CA GLU A 420 10.55 -18.18 4.38
C GLU A 420 11.44 -17.13 3.72
N ALA A 421 12.47 -16.61 4.40
CA ALA A 421 13.41 -15.66 3.81
C ALA A 421 14.05 -16.23 2.53
N ASN A 422 14.36 -17.53 2.52
CA ASN A 422 14.85 -18.24 1.33
C ASN A 422 13.85 -18.26 0.16
N ALA A 423 12.55 -18.26 0.42
CA ALA A 423 11.52 -18.18 -0.61
C ALA A 423 11.22 -16.74 -1.04
N VAL A 424 11.28 -15.80 -0.09
CA VAL A 424 10.83 -14.40 -0.28
C VAL A 424 11.90 -13.53 -0.90
N VAL A 425 13.15 -13.59 -0.43
CA VAL A 425 14.18 -12.61 -0.78
C VAL A 425 14.66 -12.76 -2.23
N PRO A 426 15.09 -13.94 -2.71
CA PRO A 426 15.75 -14.06 -4.02
C PRO A 426 14.94 -13.52 -5.20
N PRO A 427 13.62 -13.83 -5.33
CA PRO A 427 12.80 -13.33 -6.43
C PRO A 427 12.64 -11.81 -6.45
N ARG A 428 13.03 -11.08 -5.41
CA ARG A 428 12.83 -9.62 -5.30
C ARG A 428 14.12 -8.82 -5.42
N THR A 429 15.27 -9.47 -5.43
CA THR A 429 16.59 -8.80 -5.44
C THR A 429 16.85 -7.95 -6.70
N HIS A 430 16.13 -8.25 -7.80
CA HIS A 430 16.21 -7.52 -9.07
C HIS A 430 15.44 -6.20 -9.08
N HIS A 431 14.53 -5.95 -8.13
CA HIS A 431 13.71 -4.75 -8.14
C HIS A 431 14.54 -3.52 -7.72
N PRO A 432 14.73 -2.52 -8.61
CA PRO A 432 15.37 -1.26 -8.24
C PRO A 432 14.56 -0.51 -7.17
N SER A 433 13.23 -0.69 -7.11
CA SER A 433 12.39 -0.09 -6.06
C SER A 433 12.73 -0.60 -4.66
N LEU A 434 13.14 -1.86 -4.47
CA LEU A 434 13.37 -2.43 -3.14
C LEU A 434 14.55 -1.74 -2.43
N LEU A 435 14.28 -0.82 -1.50
CA LEU A 435 15.28 0.00 -0.84
C LEU A 435 15.87 -0.69 0.39
N MET A 436 15.01 -1.29 1.21
CA MET A 436 15.39 -1.94 2.46
C MET A 436 14.44 -3.06 2.85
N TRP A 437 14.94 -3.96 3.70
CA TRP A 437 14.17 -5.00 4.38
C TRP A 437 13.92 -4.62 5.84
N GLY A 438 12.74 -4.92 6.36
CA GLY A 438 12.38 -4.80 7.77
C GLY A 438 12.02 -6.14 8.38
N GLY A 439 12.36 -6.37 9.65
CA GLY A 439 11.98 -7.61 10.34
C GLY A 439 10.51 -7.70 10.73
N GLY A 440 9.84 -6.57 10.96
CA GLY A 440 8.42 -6.50 11.25
C GLY A 440 7.95 -5.16 11.83
N ASN A 441 6.66 -5.09 12.12
CA ASN A 441 5.98 -3.92 12.67
C ASN A 441 5.89 -3.99 14.20
N GLU A 442 6.33 -2.93 14.87
CA GLU A 442 6.07 -2.65 16.29
C GLU A 442 6.49 -3.77 17.25
N LEU A 443 7.55 -4.49 16.92
CA LEU A 443 8.05 -5.58 17.74
C LEU A 443 8.86 -5.02 18.92
N GLU A 444 8.33 -5.16 20.12
CA GLU A 444 8.95 -4.65 21.36
C GLU A 444 8.82 -5.64 22.52
N ASP A 445 9.67 -5.43 23.53
CA ASP A 445 9.60 -6.05 24.85
C ASP A 445 9.61 -4.98 25.95
N ASP A 446 9.71 -5.38 27.22
CA ASP A 446 9.73 -4.47 28.38
C ASP A 446 10.89 -3.45 28.36
N ALA A 447 11.93 -3.69 27.56
CA ALA A 447 13.05 -2.79 27.38
C ALA A 447 12.94 -1.94 26.09
N GLY A 448 11.80 -1.97 25.40
CA GLY A 448 11.48 -1.17 24.23
C GLY A 448 11.70 -1.90 22.90
N PRO A 449 11.74 -1.17 21.76
CA PRO A 449 11.81 -1.76 20.42
C PRO A 449 12.93 -2.78 20.23
N LEU A 450 12.59 -3.94 19.68
CA LEU A 450 13.51 -5.07 19.58
C LEU A 450 14.65 -4.82 18.59
N THR A 451 15.76 -5.49 18.89
CA THR A 451 16.92 -5.59 17.99
C THR A 451 17.23 -7.05 17.72
N GLU A 452 18.10 -7.32 16.75
CA GLU A 452 18.51 -8.69 16.42
C GLU A 452 19.31 -9.34 17.57
N GLN A 453 19.91 -8.54 18.46
CA GLN A 453 20.63 -9.08 19.62
C GLN A 453 19.67 -9.60 20.70
N ARG A 454 18.41 -9.14 20.68
CA ARG A 454 17.37 -9.50 21.66
C ARG A 454 16.27 -10.39 21.10
N SER A 455 16.33 -10.75 19.81
CA SER A 455 15.36 -11.64 19.18
C SER A 455 16.05 -12.61 18.19
N PRO A 456 16.13 -13.92 18.52
CA PRO A 456 16.55 -14.98 17.61
C PRO A 456 15.81 -14.99 16.27
N ALA A 457 14.52 -14.66 16.27
CA ALA A 457 13.71 -14.54 15.05
C ALA A 457 14.23 -13.43 14.12
N LEU A 458 14.47 -12.23 14.68
CA LEU A 458 14.99 -11.10 13.90
C LEU A 458 16.45 -11.30 13.48
N ALA A 459 17.28 -11.90 14.34
CA ALA A 459 18.64 -12.31 13.97
C ALA A 459 18.64 -13.26 12.78
N ALA A 460 17.76 -14.26 12.79
CA ALA A 460 17.67 -15.22 11.70
C ALA A 460 17.27 -14.56 10.38
N LEU A 461 16.27 -13.68 10.38
CA LEU A 461 15.87 -12.94 9.19
C LEU A 461 16.99 -12.04 8.67
N ARG A 462 17.66 -11.28 9.57
CA ARG A 462 18.81 -10.43 9.22
C ARG A 462 19.91 -11.23 8.55
N ASP A 463 20.29 -12.37 9.14
CA ASP A 463 21.35 -13.23 8.62
C ASP A 463 21.00 -13.78 7.23
N GLU A 464 19.75 -14.21 7.01
CA GLU A 464 19.31 -14.68 5.69
C GLU A 464 19.29 -13.53 4.67
N VAL A 465 18.81 -12.34 5.02
CA VAL A 465 18.85 -11.18 4.11
C VAL A 465 20.28 -10.81 3.75
N ALA A 466 21.19 -10.77 4.72
CA ALA A 466 22.61 -10.48 4.47
C ALA A 466 23.26 -11.50 3.53
N ARG A 467 22.82 -12.77 3.59
CA ARG A 467 23.29 -13.84 2.69
C ARG A 467 22.66 -13.77 1.30
N LEU A 468 21.36 -13.50 1.23
CA LEU A 468 20.55 -13.61 0.01
C LEU A 468 20.52 -12.31 -0.83
N ASP A 469 20.65 -11.15 -0.20
CA ASP A 469 20.65 -9.83 -0.83
C ASP A 469 21.73 -8.91 -0.22
N PRO A 470 23.01 -9.31 -0.33
CA PRO A 470 24.10 -8.63 0.37
C PRO A 470 24.23 -7.17 -0.05
N GLY A 471 24.28 -6.29 0.95
CA GLY A 471 24.39 -4.84 0.79
C GLY A 471 23.05 -4.10 0.81
N ARG A 472 21.91 -4.79 0.81
CA ARG A 472 20.60 -4.15 1.06
C ARG A 472 20.52 -3.68 2.52
N HIS A 473 19.91 -2.53 2.74
CA HIS A 473 19.72 -2.02 4.10
C HIS A 473 18.71 -2.88 4.87
N TRP A 474 18.91 -3.00 6.18
CA TRP A 474 18.12 -3.83 7.08
C TRP A 474 17.75 -3.04 8.33
N VAL A 475 16.50 -3.19 8.77
CA VAL A 475 15.95 -2.64 10.00
C VAL A 475 15.27 -3.75 10.79
N ALA A 476 15.57 -3.91 12.08
CA ALA A 476 15.02 -5.01 12.89
C ALA A 476 13.49 -4.93 13.04
N THR A 477 12.97 -3.74 13.32
CA THR A 477 11.56 -3.44 13.52
C THR A 477 11.32 -1.95 13.32
N SER A 478 10.10 -1.53 13.02
CA SER A 478 9.65 -0.13 13.02
C SER A 478 8.56 0.04 14.07
N PRO A 479 8.68 0.95 15.06
CA PRO A 479 9.75 1.93 15.22
C PRO A 479 11.01 1.28 15.77
N THR A 480 12.20 1.80 15.44
CA THR A 480 13.47 1.27 15.98
C THR A 480 13.85 1.83 17.36
N GLY A 481 13.18 2.88 17.84
CA GLY A 481 13.44 3.45 19.17
C GLY A 481 14.73 4.30 19.29
N PRO A 482 15.05 4.77 20.51
CA PRO A 482 14.76 4.11 21.79
C PRO A 482 13.37 4.37 22.35
N ARG A 483 12.66 5.39 21.87
CA ARG A 483 11.26 5.63 22.21
C ARG A 483 10.36 5.11 21.10
N PHE A 484 9.35 4.33 21.48
CA PHE A 484 8.39 3.79 20.53
C PHE A 484 7.45 4.91 20.03
N HIS A 485 6.82 5.63 20.96
CA HIS A 485 5.75 6.57 20.63
C HIS A 485 6.27 7.99 20.40
N PHE A 486 5.61 8.71 19.49
CA PHE A 486 5.76 10.15 19.37
C PHE A 486 4.94 10.87 20.46
N ARG A 487 5.60 11.36 21.51
CA ARG A 487 4.97 12.06 22.63
C ARG A 487 5.69 13.37 22.95
N PRO A 488 5.01 14.42 23.47
CA PRO A 488 5.61 15.73 23.68
C PRO A 488 6.85 15.75 24.59
N ASP A 489 6.92 14.85 25.58
CA ASP A 489 7.89 14.89 26.67
C ASP A 489 9.14 14.01 26.46
N ASP A 490 9.32 13.43 25.26
CA ASP A 490 10.44 12.53 24.96
C ASP A 490 11.59 13.23 24.21
N ASP A 491 12.83 13.14 24.71
CA ASP A 491 14.00 13.82 24.12
C ASP A 491 14.75 12.98 23.05
N GLU A 492 14.61 11.65 23.06
CA GLU A 492 15.31 10.72 22.15
C GLU A 492 14.36 10.03 21.15
N ARG A 493 13.75 10.84 20.29
CA ARG A 493 12.87 10.36 19.20
C ARG A 493 13.73 10.07 17.96
N HIS A 494 14.10 8.82 17.76
CA HIS A 494 14.73 8.42 16.49
C HIS A 494 13.65 8.08 15.48
N ASP A 495 13.36 6.79 15.32
CA ASP A 495 12.21 6.26 14.64
C ASP A 495 11.08 6.05 15.65
N VAL A 496 9.89 6.59 15.36
CA VAL A 496 8.74 6.65 16.27
C VAL A 496 7.43 6.42 15.53
N HIS A 497 6.42 5.94 16.26
CA HIS A 497 5.06 5.72 15.78
C HIS A 497 4.02 6.57 16.54
N GLY A 498 2.92 6.87 15.85
CA GLY A 498 1.75 7.55 16.37
C GLY A 498 1.91 9.07 16.52
N PRO A 499 0.89 9.77 17.06
CA PRO A 499 -0.45 9.26 17.32
C PRO A 499 -1.17 8.88 16.02
N TRP A 500 -2.26 8.12 16.19
CA TRP A 500 -3.10 7.64 15.10
C TRP A 500 -4.41 8.39 14.91
N GLU A 501 -4.69 9.31 15.83
CA GLU A 501 -5.91 10.08 15.87
C GLU A 501 -5.63 11.60 15.86
N HIS A 502 -6.59 12.41 15.43
CA HIS A 502 -6.50 13.86 15.61
C HIS A 502 -6.43 14.20 17.11
N GLN A 503 -5.56 15.12 17.51
CA GLN A 503 -5.38 15.47 18.92
C GLN A 503 -6.18 16.73 19.32
N GLY A 504 -7.33 16.98 18.68
CA GLY A 504 -8.11 18.23 18.84
C GLY A 504 -7.45 19.51 18.29
N LEU A 505 -8.15 20.64 18.41
CA LEU A 505 -7.85 21.88 17.67
C LEU A 505 -6.58 22.64 18.09
N THR A 506 -5.97 22.28 19.23
CA THR A 506 -4.74 22.92 19.76
C THR A 506 -3.62 21.91 20.03
N ALA A 507 -3.92 20.80 20.72
CA ALA A 507 -2.88 19.85 21.12
C ALA A 507 -2.25 19.14 19.91
N HIS A 508 -2.97 18.99 18.80
CA HIS A 508 -2.42 18.49 17.53
C HIS A 508 -1.25 19.34 17.04
N TYR A 509 -1.47 20.65 16.96
CA TYR A 509 -0.49 21.61 16.48
C TYR A 509 0.72 21.70 17.42
N THR A 510 0.45 21.73 18.72
CA THR A 510 1.47 21.75 19.77
C THR A 510 2.37 20.51 19.70
N LEU A 511 1.78 19.33 19.52
CA LEU A 511 2.50 18.06 19.46
C LEU A 511 3.48 18.01 18.27
N TYR A 512 3.01 18.28 17.06
CA TYR A 512 3.82 18.16 15.85
C TYR A 512 4.89 19.25 15.73
N ASP A 513 4.61 20.45 16.24
CA ASP A 513 5.61 21.52 16.32
C ASP A 513 6.74 21.21 17.31
N GLY A 514 6.45 20.47 18.38
CA GLY A 514 7.44 19.98 19.35
C GLY A 514 8.21 18.73 18.89
N GLY A 515 8.05 18.29 17.65
CA GLY A 515 8.66 17.05 17.15
C GLY A 515 10.18 17.09 16.99
N THR A 516 10.86 16.02 17.40
CA THR A 516 12.32 15.83 17.27
C THR A 516 12.73 14.55 16.52
N ALA A 517 11.75 13.82 15.98
CA ALA A 517 11.93 12.53 15.30
C ALA A 517 12.94 12.61 14.15
N LEU A 518 13.81 11.60 14.04
CA LEU A 518 14.72 11.42 12.89
C LEU A 518 14.01 10.70 11.74
N ALA A 519 13.09 9.82 12.08
CA ALA A 519 12.20 9.12 11.19
C ALA A 519 10.82 9.06 11.86
N HIS A 520 9.78 9.49 11.15
CA HIS A 520 8.40 9.33 11.59
C HIS A 520 7.74 8.35 10.63
N THR A 521 7.93 7.07 10.91
CA THR A 521 7.62 5.97 9.98
C THR A 521 6.16 5.55 10.03
N GLU A 522 5.42 6.06 11.02
CA GLU A 522 4.01 5.78 11.16
C GLU A 522 3.35 6.88 12.03
N PHE A 523 2.38 7.64 11.48
CA PHE A 523 1.45 8.52 12.23
C PHE A 523 0.21 8.85 11.40
N GLY A 524 -0.92 9.18 12.01
CA GLY A 524 -2.18 9.18 11.28
C GLY A 524 -3.23 10.11 11.86
N VAL A 525 -4.27 10.31 11.06
CA VAL A 525 -5.51 10.95 11.45
C VAL A 525 -6.64 10.19 10.77
N GLU A 526 -7.69 9.92 11.53
CA GLU A 526 -8.90 9.21 11.15
C GLU A 526 -9.88 10.11 10.39
N GLY A 527 -10.66 9.51 9.49
CA GLY A 527 -11.74 10.20 8.79
C GLY A 527 -12.71 9.23 8.15
N MET A 528 -13.95 9.67 7.94
CA MET A 528 -14.97 8.84 7.31
C MET A 528 -14.64 8.52 5.83
N ALA A 529 -15.13 7.36 5.36
CA ALA A 529 -15.05 6.96 3.95
C ALA A 529 -15.74 7.95 3.00
N ASN A 530 -15.38 7.92 1.71
CA ASN A 530 -16.07 8.71 0.71
C ASN A 530 -17.53 8.28 0.60
N ARG A 531 -18.36 9.19 0.10
CA ARG A 531 -19.82 9.02 0.01
C ARG A 531 -20.22 7.73 -0.71
N ARG A 532 -19.57 7.42 -1.85
CA ARG A 532 -19.89 6.25 -2.66
C ARG A 532 -19.66 4.96 -1.89
N LEU A 533 -18.46 4.77 -1.35
CA LEU A 533 -18.13 3.60 -0.54
C LEU A 533 -19.04 3.52 0.70
N TRP A 534 -19.12 4.60 1.49
CA TRP A 534 -19.94 4.61 2.71
C TRP A 534 -21.41 4.21 2.46
N THR A 535 -22.00 4.69 1.36
CA THR A 535 -23.38 4.34 0.96
C THR A 535 -23.52 2.85 0.64
N ALA A 536 -22.48 2.22 0.10
CA ALA A 536 -22.43 0.79 -0.19
C ALA A 536 -22.32 -0.07 1.08
N LEU A 537 -21.57 0.44 2.07
CA LEU A 537 -21.29 -0.30 3.31
C LEU A 537 -22.42 -0.21 4.33
N VAL A 538 -23.07 0.96 4.42
CA VAL A 538 -24.01 1.31 5.51
C VAL A 538 -25.46 1.41 4.99
N PRO A 539 -26.31 0.42 5.31
CA PRO A 539 -27.72 0.44 4.95
C PRO A 539 -28.45 1.69 5.49
N PRO A 540 -29.47 2.23 4.80
CA PRO A 540 -30.14 3.47 5.20
C PRO A 540 -30.61 3.54 6.65
N ALA A 541 -31.12 2.43 7.19
CA ALA A 541 -31.62 2.35 8.57
C ALA A 541 -30.52 2.45 9.63
N ASP A 542 -29.26 2.13 9.27
CA ASP A 542 -28.13 2.05 10.19
C ASP A 542 -27.18 3.25 10.06
N ARG A 543 -27.51 4.26 9.25
CA ARG A 543 -26.65 5.43 8.98
C ARG A 543 -26.51 6.39 10.16
N TRP A 544 -27.35 6.27 11.17
CA TRP A 544 -27.33 7.15 12.34
C TRP A 544 -27.59 6.36 13.64
N PRO A 545 -26.88 6.67 14.73
CA PRO A 545 -25.76 7.62 14.81
C PRO A 545 -24.47 7.03 14.20
N VAL A 546 -23.48 7.88 13.94
CA VAL A 546 -22.22 7.48 13.25
C VAL A 546 -21.09 7.07 14.21
N GLY A 547 -21.31 7.16 15.53
CA GLY A 547 -20.32 6.85 16.55
C GLY A 547 -20.27 5.36 16.94
N ARG A 548 -19.41 5.04 17.92
CA ARG A 548 -19.18 3.68 18.43
C ARG A 548 -20.40 3.05 19.13
N GLU A 549 -21.38 3.86 19.51
CA GLU A 549 -22.68 3.41 20.04
C GLU A 549 -23.51 2.65 18.99
N ASN A 550 -23.22 2.84 17.69
CA ASN A 550 -23.83 2.07 16.62
C ASN A 550 -23.00 0.79 16.37
N PRO A 551 -23.57 -0.42 16.58
CA PRO A 551 -22.84 -1.68 16.41
C PRO A 551 -22.32 -1.93 14.99
N LEU A 552 -22.91 -1.30 13.97
CA LEU A 552 -22.41 -1.38 12.60
C LEU A 552 -21.14 -0.54 12.43
N TYR A 553 -21.14 0.71 12.90
CA TYR A 553 -19.94 1.56 12.85
C TYR A 553 -18.82 1.02 13.73
N ARG A 554 -19.16 0.36 14.84
CA ARG A 554 -18.19 -0.41 15.63
C ARG A 554 -17.53 -1.53 14.83
N HIS A 555 -18.27 -2.18 13.95
CA HIS A 555 -17.69 -3.21 13.09
C HIS A 555 -16.85 -2.62 11.94
N LEU A 556 -17.24 -1.44 11.43
CA LEU A 556 -16.60 -0.75 10.30
C LEU A 556 -15.64 0.35 10.76
N GLY A 557 -14.72 0.01 11.66
CA GLY A 557 -13.66 0.89 12.15
C GLY A 557 -13.79 1.33 13.61
N ASP A 558 -13.95 0.40 14.56
CA ASP A 558 -14.07 0.69 16.02
C ASP A 558 -12.94 1.61 16.51
N TRP A 559 -11.70 1.23 16.19
CA TRP A 559 -10.50 1.89 16.70
C TRP A 559 -10.40 3.33 16.20
N TRP A 560 -10.77 3.56 14.94
CA TRP A 560 -10.63 4.85 14.27
C TRP A 560 -11.92 5.68 14.26
N ASN A 561 -12.97 5.24 14.95
CA ASN A 561 -14.21 6.02 15.06
C ASN A 561 -14.09 7.04 16.20
N ASN A 562 -13.75 8.27 15.84
CA ASN A 562 -13.59 9.37 16.78
C ASN A 562 -14.74 10.41 16.69
N ALA A 563 -15.96 9.94 16.48
CA ALA A 563 -17.13 10.82 16.35
C ALA A 563 -17.29 11.80 17.54
N ALA A 564 -16.89 11.41 18.75
CA ALA A 564 -16.93 12.29 19.92
C ALA A 564 -16.00 13.51 19.79
N LEU A 565 -14.73 13.31 19.39
CA LEU A 565 -13.80 14.41 19.16
C LEU A 565 -14.26 15.29 18.00
N VAL A 566 -14.76 14.67 16.92
CA VAL A 566 -15.30 15.42 15.78
C VAL A 566 -16.49 16.26 16.23
N GLN A 567 -17.39 15.71 17.04
CA GLN A 567 -18.52 16.45 17.62
C GLN A 567 -18.04 17.63 18.49
N GLU A 568 -17.01 17.43 19.32
CA GLU A 568 -16.42 18.47 20.18
C GLU A 568 -15.77 19.60 19.37
N CYS A 569 -14.97 19.26 18.36
CA CYS A 569 -14.31 20.24 17.48
C CYS A 569 -15.31 21.16 16.75
N PHE A 570 -16.57 20.73 16.63
CA PHE A 570 -17.67 21.47 15.99
C PHE A 570 -18.77 21.86 16.99
N GLY A 571 -18.39 22.06 18.26
CA GLY A 571 -19.25 22.68 19.28
C GLY A 571 -20.52 21.89 19.62
N GLY A 572 -20.55 20.58 19.37
CA GLY A 572 -21.71 19.75 19.64
C GLY A 572 -22.84 19.88 18.62
N ARG A 573 -22.58 20.40 17.42
CA ARG A 573 -23.63 20.79 16.46
C ARG A 573 -23.84 19.90 15.24
N LEU A 574 -23.07 18.83 15.06
CA LEU A 574 -23.28 17.91 13.93
C LEU A 574 -24.50 17.03 14.23
N THR A 575 -25.41 16.92 13.26
CA THR A 575 -26.72 16.25 13.41
C THR A 575 -27.02 15.24 12.31
N THR A 576 -26.20 15.19 11.26
CA THR A 576 -26.38 14.27 10.13
C THR A 576 -25.08 13.53 9.77
N PRO A 577 -25.16 12.34 9.15
CA PRO A 577 -23.98 11.62 8.69
C PRO A 577 -23.15 12.42 7.66
N GLY A 578 -23.81 13.26 6.84
CA GLY A 578 -23.14 14.10 5.86
C GLY A 578 -22.29 15.20 6.50
N GLU A 579 -22.77 15.81 7.58
CA GLU A 579 -22.00 16.79 8.36
C GLU A 579 -20.79 16.12 9.02
N PHE A 580 -20.98 14.96 9.66
CA PHE A 580 -19.87 14.19 10.23
C PHE A 580 -18.83 13.77 9.19
N ARG A 581 -19.26 13.35 8.00
CA ARG A 581 -18.32 13.00 6.92
C ARG A 581 -17.46 14.19 6.54
N ARG A 582 -18.07 15.35 6.25
CA ARG A 582 -17.34 16.57 5.88
C ARG A 582 -16.42 17.04 7.01
N ALA A 583 -16.93 17.08 8.24
CA ALA A 583 -16.19 17.51 9.42
C ALA A 583 -14.98 16.60 9.71
N SER A 584 -15.18 15.28 9.73
CA SER A 584 -14.09 14.31 9.95
C SER A 584 -13.06 14.34 8.82
N GLN A 585 -13.48 14.41 7.56
CA GLN A 585 -12.55 14.49 6.42
C GLN A 585 -11.78 15.82 6.39
N PHE A 586 -12.37 16.92 6.86
CA PHE A 586 -11.65 18.18 7.04
C PHE A 586 -10.56 18.05 8.11
N LEU A 587 -10.91 17.53 9.30
CA LEU A 587 -9.93 17.30 10.37
C LEU A 587 -8.83 16.32 9.92
N GLN A 588 -9.19 15.27 9.19
CA GLN A 588 -8.23 14.35 8.59
C GLN A 588 -7.27 15.08 7.65
N ALA A 589 -7.80 15.89 6.73
CA ALA A 589 -7.01 16.59 5.74
C ALA A 589 -6.09 17.66 6.36
N SER A 590 -6.62 18.50 7.23
CA SER A 590 -5.85 19.56 7.88
C SER A 590 -4.83 19.00 8.87
N GLY A 591 -5.24 18.02 9.68
CA GLY A 591 -4.40 17.43 10.72
C GLY A 591 -3.24 16.63 10.12
N LEU A 592 -3.52 15.75 9.16
CA LEU A 592 -2.50 14.90 8.57
C LEU A 592 -1.51 15.69 7.70
N ALA A 593 -2.00 16.67 6.93
CA ALA A 593 -1.11 17.56 6.19
C ALA A 593 -0.21 18.36 7.15
N TYR A 594 -0.76 18.92 8.23
CA TYR A 594 0.05 19.64 9.22
C TYR A 594 1.13 18.78 9.86
N ALA A 595 0.81 17.53 10.18
CA ALA A 595 1.77 16.56 10.73
C ALA A 595 2.94 16.31 9.76
N VAL A 596 2.63 16.02 8.50
CA VAL A 596 3.65 15.84 7.44
C VAL A 596 4.50 17.10 7.28
N GLU A 597 3.86 18.28 7.18
CA GLU A 597 4.56 19.54 6.98
C GLU A 597 5.47 19.87 8.17
N ALA A 598 5.04 19.60 9.40
CA ALA A 598 5.84 19.78 10.59
C ALA A 598 7.10 18.92 10.58
N ASP A 599 7.00 17.64 10.19
CA ASP A 599 8.16 16.76 10.05
C ASP A 599 9.09 17.21 8.92
N ARG A 600 8.53 17.58 7.76
CA ARG A 600 9.32 18.05 6.62
C ARG A 600 10.03 19.38 6.89
N ARG A 601 9.47 20.27 7.73
CA ARG A 601 10.16 21.49 8.21
C ARG A 601 11.51 21.20 8.88
N ARG A 602 11.75 19.95 9.28
CA ARG A 602 12.99 19.50 9.95
C ARG A 602 13.97 18.78 9.03
N TRP A 603 13.70 18.64 7.73
CA TRP A 603 14.72 18.14 6.79
C TRP A 603 15.99 19.02 6.84
N PRO A 604 17.24 18.48 6.88
CA PRO A 604 17.63 17.07 6.76
C PRO A 604 17.86 16.33 8.10
N ARG A 605 17.32 16.84 9.21
CA ARG A 605 17.32 16.13 10.50
C ARG A 605 16.28 15.02 10.50
N THR A 606 15.05 15.32 10.10
CA THR A 606 14.00 14.30 9.86
C THR A 606 14.10 13.85 8.41
N SER A 607 14.38 12.56 8.19
CA SER A 607 14.69 12.02 6.85
C SER A 607 13.61 11.10 6.29
N VAL A 608 12.70 10.62 7.14
CA VAL A 608 11.63 9.68 6.76
C VAL A 608 10.31 10.20 7.34
N VAL A 609 9.28 10.31 6.50
CA VAL A 609 7.95 10.80 6.88
C VAL A 609 6.89 9.96 6.16
N LEU A 610 6.23 9.07 6.91
CA LEU A 610 5.32 8.05 6.37
C LEU A 610 4.00 8.04 7.17
N PRO A 611 2.94 8.69 6.68
CA PRO A 611 1.65 8.61 7.30
C PRO A 611 1.04 7.20 7.15
N TRP A 612 0.26 6.80 8.14
CA TRP A 612 -0.64 5.66 8.07
C TRP A 612 -2.04 6.16 7.69
N GLN A 613 -2.62 5.71 6.59
CA GLN A 613 -2.03 4.83 5.57
C GLN A 613 -2.53 5.25 4.19
N LEU A 614 -1.87 4.78 3.12
CA LEU A 614 -2.35 5.11 1.76
C LEU A 614 -3.76 4.56 1.54
N ALA A 615 -3.93 3.26 1.70
CA ALA A 615 -5.15 2.51 1.45
C ALA A 615 -5.36 1.42 2.50
N GLU A 616 -6.57 0.87 2.56
CA GLU A 616 -6.99 -0.17 3.52
C GLU A 616 -7.39 -1.48 2.85
N SER A 617 -7.18 -2.61 3.54
CA SER A 617 -7.45 -3.95 3.03
C SER A 617 -8.91 -4.38 3.16
N TYR A 618 -9.68 -3.72 4.02
CA TYR A 618 -11.11 -3.96 4.22
C TYR A 618 -11.83 -2.60 4.19
N PRO A 619 -13.03 -2.51 3.60
CA PRO A 619 -13.76 -1.25 3.53
C PRO A 619 -14.33 -0.85 4.89
N ASN A 620 -13.88 0.27 5.44
CA ASN A 620 -14.38 0.80 6.71
C ASN A 620 -15.25 2.04 6.52
N ALA A 621 -16.09 2.33 7.50
CA ALA A 621 -16.83 3.59 7.57
C ALA A 621 -15.94 4.71 8.13
N TRP A 622 -15.03 4.36 9.06
CA TRP A 622 -13.99 5.21 9.62
C TRP A 622 -12.63 4.52 9.52
N CYS A 623 -11.62 5.21 9.03
CA CYS A 623 -10.24 4.70 8.99
C CYS A 623 -9.25 5.84 8.83
N THR A 624 -7.98 5.58 9.14
CA THR A 624 -6.84 6.48 8.87
C THR A 624 -6.47 6.56 7.39
N ALA A 625 -6.92 5.60 6.57
CA ALA A 625 -6.60 5.54 5.15
C ALA A 625 -7.04 6.82 4.41
N VAL A 626 -6.17 7.34 3.53
CA VAL A 626 -6.44 8.54 2.71
C VAL A 626 -7.01 8.21 1.34
N VAL A 627 -6.91 6.96 0.91
CA VAL A 627 -7.61 6.37 -0.23
C VAL A 627 -8.48 5.26 0.35
N ASP A 628 -9.79 5.30 0.09
CA ASP A 628 -10.69 4.28 0.62
C ASP A 628 -10.53 2.92 -0.12
N HIS A 629 -11.14 1.86 0.39
CA HIS A 629 -11.03 0.51 -0.20
C HIS A 629 -11.47 0.43 -1.68
N ALA A 630 -12.38 1.31 -2.13
CA ALA A 630 -12.80 1.38 -3.53
C ALA A 630 -11.71 1.98 -4.44
N GLY A 631 -10.66 2.56 -3.86
CA GLY A 631 -9.56 3.21 -4.58
C GLY A 631 -9.79 4.69 -4.82
N GLU A 632 -10.67 5.34 -4.06
CA GLU A 632 -10.96 6.77 -4.21
C GLU A 632 -10.21 7.63 -3.18
N PRO A 633 -9.46 8.65 -3.65
CA PRO A 633 -8.83 9.62 -2.76
C PRO A 633 -9.86 10.40 -1.92
N LYS A 634 -9.62 10.46 -0.60
CA LYS A 634 -10.26 11.41 0.32
C LYS A 634 -9.59 12.79 0.22
N PRO A 635 -10.20 13.87 0.74
CA PRO A 635 -9.56 15.18 0.81
C PRO A 635 -8.15 15.17 1.43
N ALA A 636 -7.91 14.28 2.40
CA ALA A 636 -6.61 14.12 3.04
C ALA A 636 -5.49 13.67 2.09
N PHE A 637 -5.79 12.85 1.07
CA PHE A 637 -4.79 12.48 0.06
C PHE A 637 -4.28 13.72 -0.67
N HIS A 638 -5.18 14.62 -1.06
CA HIS A 638 -4.83 15.85 -1.78
C HIS A 638 -4.09 16.85 -0.88
N ALA A 639 -4.47 16.95 0.39
CA ALA A 639 -3.79 17.79 1.36
C ALA A 639 -2.34 17.33 1.61
N VAL A 640 -2.13 16.04 1.82
CA VAL A 640 -0.78 15.47 1.99
C VAL A 640 0.02 15.50 0.68
N SER A 641 -0.61 15.31 -0.47
CA SER A 641 0.08 15.44 -1.77
C SER A 641 0.72 16.83 -1.94
N ARG A 642 0.05 17.87 -1.46
CA ARG A 642 0.63 19.23 -1.40
C ARG A 642 1.75 19.31 -0.37
N ALA A 643 1.59 18.71 0.79
CA ALA A 643 2.67 18.62 1.80
C ALA A 643 3.91 17.89 1.27
N PHE A 644 3.78 16.99 0.29
CA PHE A 644 4.88 16.32 -0.41
C PHE A 644 5.47 17.11 -1.58
N ALA A 645 4.88 18.23 -1.97
CA ALA A 645 5.35 19.01 -3.10
C ALA A 645 6.83 19.43 -2.94
N PRO A 646 7.58 19.46 -4.06
CA PRO A 646 9.00 19.81 -4.06
C PRO A 646 9.24 21.28 -3.70
N GLU A 647 8.38 22.20 -4.14
CA GLU A 647 8.33 23.60 -3.71
C GLU A 647 7.07 23.82 -2.88
N ARG A 648 7.20 24.50 -1.74
CA ARG A 648 6.07 24.71 -0.85
C ARG A 648 6.20 25.99 -0.04
N VAL A 649 5.07 26.66 0.15
CA VAL A 649 4.80 27.55 1.29
C VAL A 649 3.74 26.92 2.20
N THR A 650 4.05 26.77 3.48
CA THR A 650 3.13 26.24 4.51
C THR A 650 3.07 27.17 5.72
N GLY A 651 1.96 27.13 6.45
CA GLY A 651 1.78 27.86 7.70
C GLY A 651 2.04 26.96 8.91
N ARG A 652 2.94 27.39 9.79
CA ARG A 652 3.02 26.91 11.17
C ARG A 652 2.01 27.68 12.01
N LEU A 653 1.14 26.93 12.69
CA LEU A 653 -0.03 27.43 13.42
C LEU A 653 -0.01 26.85 14.82
N ASP A 654 -0.45 27.63 15.80
CA ASP A 654 -0.54 27.15 17.19
C ASP A 654 -1.87 26.39 17.44
N ARG A 655 -2.89 26.60 16.59
CA ARG A 655 -4.26 26.03 16.66
C ARG A 655 -5.09 26.39 15.41
N LEU A 656 -6.23 25.73 15.22
CA LEU A 656 -7.24 26.11 14.19
C LEU A 656 -8.33 27.06 14.70
N ALA A 657 -8.64 27.02 16.00
CA ALA A 657 -9.67 27.82 16.63
C ALA A 657 -9.05 28.65 17.76
N PHE A 658 -9.22 29.98 17.70
CA PHE A 658 -8.42 30.93 18.49
C PHE A 658 -9.11 31.45 19.76
N ASP A 659 -10.38 31.12 19.99
CA ASP A 659 -11.15 31.50 21.19
C ASP A 659 -11.06 33.00 21.53
N GLY A 660 -11.24 33.85 20.51
CA GLY A 660 -11.13 35.31 20.64
C GLY A 660 -9.71 35.84 20.86
N GLY A 661 -8.70 34.95 20.88
CA GLY A 661 -7.29 35.30 21.02
C GLY A 661 -6.63 35.78 19.71
N PRO A 662 -5.34 36.16 19.77
CA PRO A 662 -4.58 36.61 18.61
C PRO A 662 -4.50 35.52 17.53
N VAL A 663 -4.76 35.90 16.28
CA VAL A 663 -4.63 34.99 15.13
C VAL A 663 -3.23 35.15 14.54
N GLY A 664 -2.47 34.07 14.45
CA GLY A 664 -1.09 34.10 13.95
C GLY A 664 -0.75 32.92 13.06
N VAL A 665 0.08 33.19 12.04
CA VAL A 665 0.63 32.19 11.13
C VAL A 665 2.08 32.53 10.82
N GLU A 666 2.99 31.56 11.00
CA GLU A 666 4.38 31.67 10.57
C GLU A 666 4.55 30.95 9.23
N ALA A 667 4.97 31.69 8.21
CA ALA A 667 5.21 31.13 6.88
C ALA A 667 6.54 30.40 6.84
N TRP A 668 6.54 29.18 6.32
CA TRP A 668 7.71 28.34 6.08
C TRP A 668 7.81 27.97 4.61
N LEU A 669 9.05 27.85 4.13
CA LEU A 669 9.36 27.54 2.74
C LEU A 669 10.30 26.34 2.64
N TRP A 670 10.12 25.51 1.62
CA TRP A 670 11.16 24.62 1.11
C TRP A 670 11.08 24.51 -0.41
N SER A 671 12.19 24.12 -1.02
CA SER A 671 12.30 23.84 -2.45
C SER A 671 13.34 22.76 -2.67
N SER A 672 13.15 21.96 -3.72
CA SER A 672 14.23 21.09 -4.20
C SER A 672 15.41 21.96 -4.67
N PRO A 673 16.67 21.49 -4.51
CA PRO A 673 17.84 22.26 -4.89
C PRO A 673 17.76 22.79 -6.33
N GLY A 674 17.98 24.08 -6.52
CA GLY A 674 18.01 24.74 -7.83
C GLY A 674 16.65 25.09 -8.44
N ARG A 675 15.52 24.78 -7.79
CA ARG A 675 14.18 25.08 -8.35
C ARG A 675 13.63 26.45 -7.96
N ALA A 676 14.02 27.00 -6.81
CA ALA A 676 13.60 28.33 -6.38
C ALA A 676 14.80 29.19 -5.92
N ALA A 677 15.11 30.24 -6.69
CA ALA A 677 16.24 31.13 -6.46
C ALA A 677 16.01 32.20 -5.37
N GLY A 678 14.84 32.22 -4.73
CA GLY A 678 14.42 33.25 -3.77
C GLY A 678 13.02 33.75 -4.11
N GLY A 679 12.76 35.04 -3.89
CA GLY A 679 11.52 35.71 -4.28
C GLY A 679 10.84 36.48 -3.14
N THR A 680 9.51 36.45 -3.06
CA THR A 680 8.75 37.12 -1.99
C THR A 680 7.70 36.20 -1.41
N VAL A 681 7.61 36.16 -0.07
CA VAL A 681 6.48 35.55 0.63
C VAL A 681 5.54 36.64 1.09
N THR A 682 4.26 36.49 0.79
CA THR A 682 3.19 37.35 1.33
C THR A 682 2.29 36.49 2.21
N ALA A 683 2.05 36.92 3.44
CA ALA A 683 1.05 36.36 4.32
C ALA A 683 -0.11 37.35 4.46
N ARG A 684 -1.35 36.85 4.36
CA ARG A 684 -2.57 37.62 4.56
C ARG A 684 -3.50 36.88 5.49
N LEU A 685 -4.20 37.65 6.33
CA LEU A 685 -5.39 37.18 7.01
C LEU A 685 -6.59 37.79 6.29
N LEU A 686 -7.46 36.94 5.74
CA LEU A 686 -8.67 37.35 5.04
C LEU A 686 -9.90 37.03 5.88
N ASP A 687 -10.99 37.78 5.74
CA ASP A 687 -12.31 37.26 6.13
C ASP A 687 -12.85 36.26 5.09
N ALA A 688 -14.00 35.65 5.39
CA ALA A 688 -14.64 34.71 4.49
C ALA A 688 -15.07 35.33 3.14
N HIS A 689 -15.16 36.66 3.01
CA HIS A 689 -15.48 37.34 1.76
C HIS A 689 -14.22 37.80 0.99
N GLY A 690 -13.03 37.37 1.43
CA GLY A 690 -11.77 37.72 0.78
C GLY A 690 -11.27 39.13 1.10
N VAL A 691 -11.87 39.83 2.08
CA VAL A 691 -11.38 41.13 2.52
C VAL A 691 -10.10 40.93 3.32
N VAL A 692 -9.03 41.61 2.91
CA VAL A 692 -7.74 41.58 3.62
C VAL A 692 -7.87 42.32 4.94
N LEU A 693 -7.70 41.58 6.04
CA LEU A 693 -7.72 42.10 7.41
C LEU A 693 -6.32 42.51 7.87
N ALA A 694 -5.29 41.77 7.43
CA ALA A 694 -3.89 42.07 7.68
C ALA A 694 -3.01 41.46 6.58
N GLU A 695 -1.85 42.06 6.32
CA GLU A 695 -0.88 41.60 5.32
C GLU A 695 0.55 41.88 5.79
N GLU A 696 1.45 40.93 5.59
CA GLU A 696 2.89 41.10 5.71
C GLU A 696 3.62 40.49 4.52
N ARG A 697 4.80 41.04 4.18
CA ARG A 697 5.63 40.58 3.05
C ARG A 697 7.09 40.46 3.47
N TRP A 698 7.72 39.35 3.10
CA TRP A 698 9.12 39.08 3.41
C TRP A 698 9.90 38.69 2.14
N PRO A 699 10.89 39.50 1.73
CA PRO A 699 11.77 39.14 0.63
C PRO A 699 12.66 37.96 1.01
N GLN A 700 12.86 37.05 0.06
CA GLN A 700 13.73 35.89 0.16
C GLN A 700 14.92 36.12 -0.77
N ALA A 701 16.01 36.63 -0.21
CA ALA A 701 17.20 37.02 -1.00
C ALA A 701 17.96 35.82 -1.58
N ASP A 702 17.95 34.69 -0.87
CA ASP A 702 18.72 33.51 -1.22
C ASP A 702 17.83 32.39 -1.74
N ALA A 703 18.41 31.53 -2.58
CA ALA A 703 17.80 30.29 -3.02
C ALA A 703 17.34 29.44 -1.82
N VAL A 704 16.18 28.81 -1.96
CA VAL A 704 15.61 27.92 -0.96
C VAL A 704 15.98 26.48 -1.35
N ALA A 705 16.73 25.79 -0.49
CA ALA A 705 17.13 24.39 -0.70
C ALA A 705 16.86 23.49 0.51
N THR A 706 16.74 24.09 1.70
CA THR A 706 16.32 23.44 2.93
C THR A 706 15.17 24.23 3.55
N PRO A 707 14.29 23.58 4.31
CA PRO A 707 13.21 24.25 5.01
C PRO A 707 13.70 25.42 5.88
N ARG A 708 13.00 26.56 5.80
CA ARG A 708 13.24 27.72 6.68
C ARG A 708 12.00 28.58 6.87
N ALA A 709 11.91 29.28 7.99
CA ALA A 709 10.90 30.30 8.23
C ALA A 709 11.16 31.53 7.34
N ALA A 710 10.09 32.11 6.78
CA ALA A 710 10.12 33.35 6.02
C ALA A 710 9.71 34.56 6.87
N GLY A 711 8.76 34.38 7.78
CA GLY A 711 8.27 35.41 8.70
C GLY A 711 6.92 35.03 9.32
N ARG A 712 6.42 35.82 10.28
CA ARG A 712 5.17 35.55 11.01
C ARG A 712 4.24 36.76 10.95
N LEU A 713 3.02 36.54 10.47
CA LEU A 713 1.92 37.49 10.56
C LEU A 713 1.16 37.23 11.87
N THR A 714 0.88 38.27 12.66
CA THR A 714 0.06 38.17 13.88
C THR A 714 -0.93 39.34 13.98
N VAL A 715 -2.21 39.02 14.19
CA VAL A 715 -3.27 40.01 14.44
C VAL A 715 -3.67 39.94 15.91
N ALA A 716 -3.28 40.96 16.67
CA ALA A 716 -3.34 40.94 18.14
C ALA A 716 -4.76 40.91 18.72
N ALA A 717 -5.73 41.55 18.07
CA ALA A 717 -7.14 41.47 18.46
C ALA A 717 -7.87 40.55 17.48
N ALA A 718 -8.59 39.54 17.99
CA ALA A 718 -9.35 38.64 17.13
C ALA A 718 -10.26 39.45 16.19
N PRO A 719 -10.21 39.17 14.87
CA PRO A 719 -11.13 39.77 13.94
C PRO A 719 -12.59 39.53 14.35
N LYS A 720 -13.48 40.48 14.04
CA LYS A 720 -14.92 40.31 14.26
C LYS A 720 -15.51 39.17 13.43
N ALA A 721 -14.90 38.85 12.29
CA ALA A 721 -15.31 37.73 11.46
C ALA A 721 -15.06 36.40 12.19
N ALA A 722 -16.09 35.53 12.23
CA ALA A 722 -16.02 34.25 12.93
C ALA A 722 -15.15 33.22 12.17
N VAL A 723 -15.13 33.30 10.85
CA VAL A 723 -14.26 32.50 9.96
C VAL A 723 -13.27 33.45 9.28
N VAL A 724 -11.99 33.11 9.36
CA VAL A 724 -10.90 33.83 8.69
C VAL A 724 -10.01 32.85 7.92
N LEU A 725 -9.32 33.33 6.89
CA LEU A 725 -8.48 32.52 6.03
C LEU A 725 -7.04 33.02 6.11
N ALA A 726 -6.11 32.16 6.52
CA ALA A 726 -4.69 32.45 6.45
C ALA A 726 -4.17 32.10 5.05
N GLU A 727 -3.96 33.11 4.20
CA GLU A 727 -3.37 32.96 2.88
C GLU A 727 -1.86 33.20 2.93
N LEU A 728 -1.09 32.28 2.36
CA LEU A 728 0.35 32.43 2.12
C LEU A 728 0.61 32.26 0.63
N THR A 729 1.33 33.20 0.02
CA THR A 729 1.79 33.09 -1.37
C THR A 729 3.29 33.24 -1.43
N TRP A 730 3.96 32.36 -2.16
CA TRP A 730 5.37 32.51 -2.50
C TRP A 730 5.50 32.75 -4.00
N THR A 731 6.07 33.88 -4.37
CA THR A 731 6.39 34.22 -5.77
C THR A 731 7.89 34.26 -5.98
N ASP A 732 8.34 34.02 -7.20
CA ASP A 732 9.73 34.26 -7.60
C ASP A 732 10.04 35.77 -7.69
N ALA A 733 11.25 36.10 -8.16
CA ALA A 733 11.72 37.49 -8.31
C ALA A 733 10.95 38.29 -9.37
N ASP A 734 10.36 37.60 -10.36
CA ASP A 734 9.57 38.21 -11.45
C ASP A 734 8.08 38.33 -11.08
N GLY A 735 7.69 37.83 -9.90
CA GLY A 735 6.32 37.84 -9.42
C GLY A 735 5.48 36.64 -9.86
N THR A 736 6.08 35.62 -10.47
CA THR A 736 5.40 34.37 -10.83
C THR A 736 5.12 33.55 -9.58
N LEU A 737 3.90 33.04 -9.44
CA LEU A 737 3.52 32.19 -8.31
C LEU A 737 4.30 30.86 -8.33
N ILE A 738 5.03 30.58 -7.25
CA ILE A 738 5.68 29.28 -7.00
C ILE A 738 4.71 28.36 -6.28
N ASP A 739 4.14 28.80 -5.15
CA ASP A 739 3.15 28.04 -4.39
C ASP A 739 2.21 28.96 -3.58
N ARG A 740 1.06 28.41 -3.19
CA ARG A 740 0.05 29.08 -2.36
C ARG A 740 -0.55 28.13 -1.33
N GLU A 741 -0.79 28.64 -0.13
CA GLU A 741 -1.57 27.99 0.92
C GLU A 741 -2.73 28.89 1.33
N VAL A 742 -3.88 28.29 1.65
CA VAL A 742 -5.03 28.96 2.24
C VAL A 742 -5.62 28.05 3.30
N VAL A 743 -5.46 28.40 4.58
CA VAL A 743 -5.97 27.61 5.71
C VAL A 743 -7.21 28.28 6.30
N PRO A 744 -8.37 27.59 6.34
CA PRO A 744 -9.53 28.05 7.09
C PRO A 744 -9.29 27.99 8.59
N LEU A 745 -9.56 29.08 9.29
CA LEU A 745 -9.41 29.21 10.74
C LEU A 745 -10.70 29.75 11.35
N SER A 746 -10.88 29.51 12.65
CA SER A 746 -12.00 30.03 13.42
C SER A 746 -11.49 31.02 14.48
N THR A 747 -12.13 32.20 14.58
CA THR A 747 -11.87 33.12 15.69
C THR A 747 -12.63 32.74 16.96
N ALA A 748 -13.55 31.76 16.88
CA ALA A 748 -14.25 31.19 18.03
C ALA A 748 -13.42 30.08 18.72
N ALA A 749 -13.98 29.47 19.77
CA ALA A 749 -13.36 28.36 20.51
C ALA A 749 -13.33 27.03 19.73
N ASP A 750 -14.19 26.90 18.72
CA ASP A 750 -14.39 25.68 17.94
C ASP A 750 -14.59 25.99 16.45
N LEU A 751 -14.87 24.98 15.63
CA LEU A 751 -15.11 25.10 14.19
C LEU A 751 -16.60 25.28 13.83
N THR A 752 -17.49 25.49 14.80
CA THR A 752 -18.92 25.75 14.56
C THR A 752 -19.17 26.84 13.52
N PRO A 753 -18.43 27.97 13.49
CA PRO A 753 -18.64 28.99 12.48
C PRO A 753 -18.53 28.50 11.03
N MET A 754 -17.76 27.43 10.77
CA MET A 754 -17.65 26.84 9.43
C MET A 754 -18.96 26.17 8.97
N LEU A 755 -19.74 25.62 9.90
CA LEU A 755 -21.05 25.04 9.60
C LEU A 755 -22.11 26.11 9.31
N GLY A 756 -21.90 27.32 9.83
CA GLY A 756 -22.80 28.46 9.70
C GLY A 756 -22.44 29.44 8.59
N LEU A 757 -21.51 29.10 7.70
CA LEU A 757 -21.17 29.94 6.56
C LEU A 757 -22.41 30.21 5.69
N GLU A 758 -22.56 31.45 5.24
CA GLU A 758 -23.61 31.80 4.29
C GLU A 758 -23.45 31.00 2.99
N PRO A 759 -24.56 30.66 2.30
CA PRO A 759 -24.50 30.00 1.01
C PRO A 759 -23.69 30.81 0.00
N ALA A 760 -22.72 30.16 -0.64
CA ALA A 760 -21.99 30.68 -1.78
C ALA A 760 -22.63 30.21 -3.09
N THR A 761 -22.50 31.01 -4.15
CA THR A 761 -22.97 30.65 -5.50
C THR A 761 -21.79 30.39 -6.41
N ILE A 762 -21.82 29.23 -7.08
CA ILE A 762 -20.83 28.85 -8.10
C ILE A 762 -21.49 28.71 -9.46
N ARG A 763 -20.70 28.88 -10.51
CA ARG A 763 -21.01 28.40 -11.86
C ARG A 763 -19.99 27.35 -12.24
N PHE A 764 -20.39 26.38 -13.04
CA PHE A 764 -19.46 25.37 -13.53
C PHE A 764 -19.63 25.16 -15.04
N HIS A 765 -18.57 24.71 -15.67
CA HIS A 765 -18.51 24.31 -17.06
C HIS A 765 -17.79 22.97 -17.15
N VAL A 766 -18.40 22.01 -17.86
CA VAL A 766 -17.81 20.69 -18.09
C VAL A 766 -17.38 20.61 -19.54
N GLU A 767 -16.09 20.35 -19.76
CA GLU A 767 -15.53 20.03 -21.07
C GLU A 767 -15.22 18.53 -21.09
N HIS A 768 -15.81 17.80 -22.04
CA HIS A 768 -15.45 16.42 -22.33
C HIS A 768 -15.33 16.20 -23.83
N PRO A 769 -14.32 15.44 -24.29
CA PRO A 769 -14.08 15.17 -25.71
C PRO A 769 -15.04 14.08 -26.24
N GLY A 770 -16.34 14.35 -26.32
CA GLY A 770 -17.35 13.39 -26.84
C GLY A 770 -17.35 12.01 -26.16
N ASP A 771 -18.12 11.06 -26.71
CA ASP A 771 -18.54 9.79 -26.07
C ASP A 771 -17.44 8.77 -25.68
N SER A 772 -16.14 9.12 -25.69
CA SER A 772 -15.10 8.13 -25.36
C SER A 772 -13.73 8.63 -24.89
N GLY A 773 -13.47 9.94 -24.79
CA GLY A 773 -12.12 10.35 -24.36
C GLY A 773 -11.87 10.12 -22.86
N PRO A 774 -10.65 9.78 -22.43
CA PRO A 774 -10.36 9.37 -21.05
C PRO A 774 -10.31 10.54 -20.06
N ARG A 775 -10.43 11.79 -20.53
CA ARG A 775 -10.24 12.98 -19.70
C ARG A 775 -11.39 13.95 -19.80
N TRP A 776 -11.94 14.36 -18.66
CA TRP A 776 -12.85 15.48 -18.54
C TRP A 776 -12.16 16.64 -17.85
N THR A 777 -12.63 17.85 -18.12
CA THR A 777 -12.33 19.04 -17.34
C THR A 777 -13.61 19.60 -16.74
N VAL A 778 -13.58 19.97 -15.47
CA VAL A 778 -14.66 20.74 -14.82
C VAL A 778 -14.07 22.06 -14.32
N GLU A 779 -14.46 23.18 -14.93
CA GLU A 779 -14.13 24.51 -14.41
C GLU A 779 -15.25 24.96 -13.48
N VAL A 780 -14.92 25.39 -12.27
CA VAL A 780 -15.85 25.93 -11.27
C VAL A 780 -15.41 27.35 -10.95
N ALA A 781 -16.32 28.31 -11.08
CA ALA A 781 -16.10 29.72 -10.79
C ALA A 781 -16.97 30.16 -9.61
N HIS A 782 -16.35 30.82 -8.63
CA HIS A 782 -17.08 31.55 -7.59
C HIS A 782 -17.79 32.76 -8.21
N THR A 783 -19.06 32.99 -7.85
CA THR A 783 -19.85 34.11 -8.39
C THR A 783 -20.47 35.03 -7.36
N ALA A 784 -20.81 34.53 -6.16
CA ALA A 784 -21.37 35.34 -5.08
C ALA A 784 -21.21 34.65 -3.72
N GLY A 785 -21.31 35.43 -2.64
CA GLY A 785 -21.24 34.94 -1.25
C GLY A 785 -19.81 34.80 -0.72
N PRO A 786 -19.61 34.15 0.44
CA PRO A 786 -18.29 33.91 1.02
C PRO A 786 -17.51 32.85 0.22
N ALA A 787 -16.26 32.59 0.63
CA ALA A 787 -15.42 31.54 0.08
C ALA A 787 -16.12 30.17 0.16
N VAL A 788 -15.88 29.32 -0.84
CA VAL A 788 -16.40 27.95 -0.87
C VAL A 788 -15.41 27.05 -0.15
N VAL A 789 -15.84 26.42 0.95
CA VAL A 789 -15.00 25.53 1.77
C VAL A 789 -15.27 24.07 1.42
N GLY A 790 -14.20 23.29 1.31
CA GLY A 790 -14.28 21.85 1.04
C GLY A 790 -14.89 21.50 -0.32
N LEU A 791 -14.65 22.31 -1.35
CA LEU A 791 -15.07 22.04 -2.72
C LEU A 791 -14.38 20.76 -3.23
N GLN A 792 -15.19 19.75 -3.55
CA GLN A 792 -14.72 18.44 -4.01
C GLN A 792 -15.55 17.98 -5.21
N LEU A 793 -14.86 17.39 -6.18
CA LEU A 793 -15.46 16.63 -7.26
C LEU A 793 -15.14 15.14 -7.04
N SER A 794 -16.18 14.30 -7.05
CA SER A 794 -16.08 12.89 -6.66
C SER A 794 -16.81 11.97 -7.63
N ASP A 795 -16.44 10.69 -7.66
CA ASP A 795 -17.16 9.65 -8.38
C ASP A 795 -18.48 9.34 -7.67
N ASP A 796 -19.60 9.50 -8.37
CA ASP A 796 -20.94 9.21 -7.81
C ASP A 796 -21.64 8.10 -8.61
N ARG A 797 -20.87 7.29 -9.34
CA ARG A 797 -21.39 6.06 -9.96
C ARG A 797 -21.83 5.07 -8.88
N PRO A 798 -22.60 4.03 -9.23
CA PRO A 798 -22.90 2.95 -8.30
C PRO A 798 -21.63 2.26 -7.75
N PRO A 799 -21.61 1.76 -6.50
CA PRO A 799 -20.44 1.12 -5.90
C PRO A 799 -19.88 -0.09 -6.67
N GLU A 800 -20.73 -0.82 -7.38
CA GLU A 800 -20.40 -1.97 -8.22
C GLU A 800 -19.68 -1.59 -9.54
N SER A 801 -19.60 -0.30 -9.85
CA SER A 801 -18.95 0.19 -11.07
C SER A 801 -17.46 -0.14 -11.06
N THR A 802 -16.95 -0.59 -12.20
CA THR A 802 -15.53 -0.87 -12.41
C THR A 802 -14.76 0.39 -12.81
N GLY A 803 -13.45 0.36 -12.56
CA GLY A 803 -12.56 1.47 -12.87
C GLY A 803 -12.74 2.67 -11.95
N TRP A 804 -12.02 3.76 -12.24
CA TRP A 804 -11.88 4.91 -11.35
C TRP A 804 -11.99 6.24 -12.08
N ALA A 805 -12.69 7.20 -11.47
CA ALA A 805 -12.54 8.62 -11.76
C ALA A 805 -11.37 9.17 -10.93
N VAL A 806 -10.22 9.39 -11.55
CA VAL A 806 -9.08 10.04 -10.87
C VAL A 806 -9.23 11.54 -11.00
N VAL A 807 -9.57 12.21 -9.90
CA VAL A 807 -9.75 13.66 -9.84
C VAL A 807 -8.54 14.32 -9.17
N ASP A 808 -8.09 15.45 -9.67
CA ASP A 808 -7.02 16.29 -9.09
C ASP A 808 -7.58 17.34 -8.09
N ASN A 809 -8.37 16.88 -7.11
CA ASN A 809 -8.97 17.79 -6.11
C ASN A 809 -7.93 18.65 -5.37
N ASP A 810 -8.40 19.79 -4.88
CA ASP A 810 -7.64 20.73 -4.06
C ASP A 810 -8.45 21.06 -2.80
N PRO A 811 -7.94 20.75 -1.59
CA PRO A 811 -8.68 20.96 -0.35
C PRO A 811 -8.77 22.44 0.07
N ARG A 812 -7.99 23.33 -0.55
CA ARG A 812 -8.02 24.77 -0.23
C ARG A 812 -9.41 25.36 -0.55
N PRO A 813 -9.88 26.39 0.18
CA PRO A 813 -11.07 27.14 -0.20
C PRO A 813 -10.96 27.75 -1.59
N LEU A 814 -12.09 27.91 -2.28
CA LEU A 814 -12.20 28.75 -3.47
C LEU A 814 -12.62 30.16 -3.03
N LEU A 815 -11.72 31.14 -3.16
CA LEU A 815 -12.00 32.50 -2.69
C LEU A 815 -12.98 33.24 -3.62
N PRO A 816 -13.61 34.33 -3.15
CA PRO A 816 -14.48 35.13 -3.98
C PRO A 816 -13.81 35.62 -5.27
N GLY A 817 -14.49 35.41 -6.40
CA GLY A 817 -14.01 35.75 -7.74
C GLY A 817 -13.00 34.77 -8.36
N GLU A 818 -12.58 33.72 -7.63
CA GLU A 818 -11.67 32.71 -8.16
C GLU A 818 -12.34 31.66 -9.05
N ARG A 819 -11.50 30.95 -9.79
CA ARG A 819 -11.88 29.75 -10.55
C ARG A 819 -10.96 28.59 -10.20
N ARG A 820 -11.51 27.38 -10.23
CA ARG A 820 -10.78 26.13 -10.07
C ARG A 820 -11.12 25.20 -11.23
N ARG A 821 -10.07 24.67 -11.85
CA ARG A 821 -10.19 23.63 -12.87
C ARG A 821 -9.88 22.29 -12.22
N PHE A 822 -10.78 21.33 -12.38
CA PHE A 822 -10.58 19.93 -12.07
C PHE A 822 -10.33 19.16 -13.37
N THR A 823 -9.35 18.27 -13.36
CA THR A 823 -9.12 17.24 -14.36
C THR A 823 -9.61 15.91 -13.82
N VAL A 824 -10.43 15.22 -14.59
CA VAL A 824 -10.90 13.86 -14.28
C VAL A 824 -10.32 12.90 -15.30
N GLU A 825 -9.51 11.94 -14.87
CA GLU A 825 -8.99 10.86 -15.71
C GLU A 825 -9.73 9.55 -15.40
N TRP A 826 -10.46 9.03 -16.38
CA TRP A 826 -11.20 7.78 -16.27
C TRP A 826 -10.27 6.61 -16.61
N ARG A 827 -10.09 5.68 -15.66
CA ARG A 827 -9.20 4.52 -15.81
C ARG A 827 -9.96 3.22 -15.65
N HIS A 828 -9.75 2.29 -16.59
CA HIS A 828 -10.43 0.99 -16.59
C HIS A 828 -11.96 1.07 -16.49
N ASP A 829 -12.53 2.20 -16.92
CA ASP A 829 -13.97 2.48 -16.92
C ASP A 829 -14.59 2.05 -18.26
N THR A 830 -15.80 1.49 -18.19
CA THR A 830 -16.58 1.02 -19.34
C THR A 830 -18.08 1.37 -19.22
N GLY A 831 -18.46 2.15 -18.20
CA GLY A 831 -19.86 2.46 -17.88
C GLY A 831 -20.21 3.93 -18.07
N PRO A 832 -21.48 4.31 -17.83
CA PRO A 832 -21.88 5.70 -17.81
C PRO A 832 -21.14 6.45 -16.71
N ARG A 833 -20.65 7.65 -17.05
CA ARG A 833 -19.85 8.47 -16.14
C ARG A 833 -20.75 9.43 -15.38
N ARG A 834 -20.48 9.51 -14.08
CA ARG A 834 -21.25 10.31 -13.14
C ARG A 834 -20.34 10.87 -12.06
N LEU A 835 -20.40 12.18 -11.88
CA LEU A 835 -19.62 12.91 -10.88
C LEU A 835 -20.54 13.73 -9.98
N LEU A 836 -20.12 13.92 -8.73
CA LEU A 836 -20.78 14.81 -7.77
C LEU A 836 -19.82 15.93 -7.38
N LEU A 837 -20.24 17.17 -7.63
CA LEU A 837 -19.59 18.38 -7.13
C LEU A 837 -20.29 18.79 -5.83
N GLU A 838 -19.57 18.77 -4.72
CA GLU A 838 -20.09 19.16 -3.40
C GLU A 838 -19.13 20.06 -2.64
N SER A 839 -19.67 20.81 -1.68
CA SER A 839 -18.91 21.63 -0.74
C SER A 839 -19.68 21.80 0.57
N TRP A 840 -19.16 22.61 1.49
CA TRP A 840 -19.81 22.88 2.78
C TRP A 840 -20.97 23.87 2.67
N ASN A 841 -20.87 24.84 1.76
CA ASN A 841 -21.77 25.99 1.67
C ASN A 841 -22.25 26.27 0.24
N THR A 842 -22.33 25.24 -0.61
CA THR A 842 -23.02 25.28 -1.91
C THR A 842 -24.01 24.13 -2.01
N GLU A 843 -25.01 24.25 -2.88
CA GLU A 843 -25.85 23.11 -3.24
C GLU A 843 -25.01 22.04 -3.98
N PRO A 844 -25.14 20.75 -3.66
CA PRO A 844 -24.49 19.68 -4.41
C PRO A 844 -25.03 19.61 -5.85
N VAL A 845 -24.14 19.42 -6.80
CA VAL A 845 -24.48 19.35 -8.23
C VAL A 845 -24.04 18.02 -8.80
N LEU A 846 -24.96 17.34 -9.47
CA LEU A 846 -24.69 16.12 -10.21
C LEU A 846 -24.30 16.44 -11.65
N LEU A 847 -23.22 15.81 -12.12
CA LEU A 847 -22.71 15.94 -13.48
C LEU A 847 -22.77 14.55 -14.13
N GLU A 848 -23.64 14.38 -15.12
CA GLU A 848 -23.84 13.13 -15.86
C GLU A 848 -23.49 13.34 -17.34
N ASP A 849 -23.06 12.27 -18.03
CA ASP A 849 -23.13 12.24 -19.50
C ASP A 849 -24.60 12.43 -19.91
N VAL A 850 -24.91 13.48 -20.67
CA VAL A 850 -26.25 13.74 -21.23
C VAL A 850 -26.36 13.17 -22.63
#